data_AF-A0A8S3XU25-F1
#
_entry.id   AF-A0A8S3XU25-F1
#
_cell.length_a   1.000
_cell.length_b   1.000
_cell.length_c   1.000
_cell.angle_alpha   90.00
_cell.angle_beta   90.00
_cell.angle_gamma   90.00
#
_symmetry.space_group_name_H-M   'P 1'
#
loop_
_entity.id
_entity.type
_entity.pdbx_description
1 polymer ?
#
loop_
_entity_poly.entity_id
_entity_poly.type
_entity_poly.pdbx_seq_one_letter_code
_entity_poly.pdbx_strand_id
1 'polypeptide(L)'
;MVRTIYSPEYCLQYLEQFASQEIFVTGLILGQITSSRENVIHLARTPEEKSTDNVTEESFTSDKQEPVKNLLGVSEAWVADHAKHVTRMLPGGVFVQGIFITSDEDIFEEPNYFSKVKSILNYMYRVLNSNQYMFANCPYSNERLILHMSTSTKVLTCKSVEIGGLNKNTSIKPVEWKFLSKPQQWQRLDCYYEFDDVYPVIVKNSGISVKQQFQKILESAHKIIDSSVMFIDGELKDGSEQLEQIIKKKKSKNNTKTSQDLPKSMHVSLFVPFENALPETVEYLECDGSIHFSGVVSSSVFVYPKATVSEAIAAVKQDIIRSLASRFTMHCDALIDDNLLPEEKVCFNEPPRRVLVPVGSLYLCDYLFPGEAPAEALLSVRELLDLQITETDVICDIETPADTSEFDALDRDTSSEELLATPQEASQFMYITGICFAMFVLLVSILVHYYDGIVDFIVVGARHLPSLFGLSRAHGYIVKVKIFPGESKYETTLQESSWPVWNEDFKFQLKQTPAKKPSEKIDLQNQLAGHFLSLTIYALLEAPKQDSERRRSAKTLDTKKTSKIGDEDAMKPKPGFLEKTFSSFKSTKAEAAAQKMILEKRRTVGAATWNFDSKLFQNDLKNGLIGTPDIWRPINAIASGLSAAESRRENKKGQLEVTLLYTASEDGLNDTVQLTINRLRCSVQTMQEQEQYKAPLYLKATILEANKAECYWKSDRFVPAISARWDPKSATVKLTVFKANLSKVSIYISLGCKTKMAKKEILGKATIDEKSCYADSWKECLRQPGIPKTFWVNFE
;
A
#
# COMPACT_ATOMS: atom_id res chain seq x y z
N MET A 1 21.90 -14.74 45.74
CA MET A 1 20.50 -14.54 45.33
C MET A 1 20.34 -15.17 43.96
N VAL A 2 19.36 -16.06 43.75
CA VAL A 2 19.12 -16.64 42.42
C VAL A 2 18.56 -15.54 41.52
N ARG A 3 19.03 -15.43 40.28
CA ARG A 3 18.55 -14.43 39.29
C ARG A 3 17.06 -14.69 39.03
N THR A 4 16.23 -13.66 39.08
CA THR A 4 14.77 -13.78 38.91
C THR A 4 14.30 -13.04 37.65
N ILE A 5 13.47 -13.69 36.85
CA ILE A 5 12.88 -13.15 35.63
C ILE A 5 11.37 -13.09 35.78
N TYR A 6 10.77 -12.00 35.28
CA TYR A 6 9.34 -11.78 35.39
C TYR A 6 8.68 -11.85 34.02
N SER A 7 7.60 -12.62 33.90
CA SER A 7 6.90 -12.86 32.65
C SER A 7 5.38 -12.67 32.83
N PRO A 8 4.65 -12.21 31.81
CA PRO A 8 3.19 -12.18 31.83
C PRO A 8 2.59 -13.58 31.97
N GLU A 9 1.44 -13.69 32.65
CA GLU A 9 0.73 -14.96 32.84
C GLU A 9 0.38 -15.64 31.49
N TYR A 10 0.07 -14.87 30.45
CA TYR A 10 -0.28 -15.44 29.15
C TYR A 10 0.88 -16.24 28.52
N CYS A 11 2.14 -15.95 28.87
CA CYS A 11 3.27 -16.74 28.41
C CYS A 11 3.25 -18.17 28.97
N LEU A 12 2.73 -18.37 30.18
CA LEU A 12 2.52 -19.71 30.74
C LEU A 12 1.46 -20.46 29.93
N GLN A 13 0.31 -19.82 29.69
CA GLN A 13 -0.80 -20.40 28.92
C GLN A 13 -0.35 -20.77 27.49
N TYR A 14 0.46 -19.91 26.88
CA TYR A 14 1.06 -20.13 25.57
C TYR A 14 1.95 -21.38 25.54
N LEU A 15 2.84 -21.54 26.53
CA LEU A 15 3.69 -22.73 26.65
C LEU A 15 2.87 -23.99 26.93
N GLU A 16 1.89 -23.93 27.83
CA GLU A 16 1.01 -25.07 28.17
C GLU A 16 0.17 -25.52 26.97
N GLN A 17 -0.31 -24.57 26.16
CA GLN A 17 -1.05 -24.85 24.93
C GLN A 17 -0.17 -25.66 23.96
N PHE A 18 1.03 -25.17 23.65
CA PHE A 18 1.95 -25.87 22.75
C PHE A 18 2.39 -27.21 23.30
N ALA A 19 2.73 -27.26 24.59
CA ALA A 19 3.11 -28.49 25.25
C ALA A 19 2.01 -29.57 25.20
N SER A 20 0.74 -29.18 25.00
CA SER A 20 -0.41 -30.08 24.93
C SER A 20 -0.81 -30.45 23.50
N GLN A 21 -0.42 -29.64 22.52
CA GLN A 21 -0.77 -29.82 21.11
C GLN A 21 0.35 -30.49 20.30
N GLU A 22 1.61 -30.28 20.71
CA GLU A 22 2.79 -30.66 19.94
C GLU A 22 3.82 -31.35 20.82
N ILE A 23 4.56 -32.30 20.23
CA ILE A 23 5.61 -33.07 20.90
C ILE A 23 6.90 -32.26 21.11
N PHE A 24 7.13 -31.26 20.27
CA PHE A 24 8.32 -30.45 20.26
C PHE A 24 8.00 -29.06 19.69
N VAL A 25 8.36 -28.00 20.41
CA VAL A 25 8.32 -26.62 19.91
C VAL A 25 9.56 -25.88 20.38
N THR A 26 10.09 -25.00 19.53
CA THR A 26 11.17 -24.08 19.88
C THR A 26 10.81 -22.65 19.45
N GLY A 27 11.30 -21.66 20.16
CA GLY A 27 11.02 -20.26 19.87
C GLY A 27 11.92 -19.30 20.63
N LEU A 28 11.67 -18.01 20.46
CA LEU A 28 12.47 -16.92 21.00
C LEU A 28 11.82 -16.34 22.25
N ILE A 29 12.66 -15.90 23.19
CA ILE A 29 12.26 -15.15 24.38
C ILE A 29 12.55 -13.67 24.12
N LEU A 30 11.50 -12.85 24.05
CA LEU A 30 11.60 -11.41 23.82
C LEU A 30 11.42 -10.66 25.14
N GLY A 31 12.29 -9.71 25.44
CA GLY A 31 12.15 -8.96 26.68
C GLY A 31 13.14 -7.82 26.86
N GLN A 32 13.03 -7.14 28.00
CA GLN A 32 13.91 -6.05 28.42
C GLN A 32 14.74 -6.43 29.65
N ILE A 33 16.01 -6.05 29.64
CA ILE A 33 16.96 -6.20 30.75
C ILE A 33 17.29 -4.80 31.26
N THR A 34 16.99 -4.50 32.52
CA THR A 34 17.40 -3.27 33.20
C THR A 34 18.20 -3.63 34.45
N SER A 35 18.99 -2.68 34.96
CA SER A 35 19.68 -2.79 36.24
C SER A 35 18.76 -3.17 37.41
N SER A 36 17.49 -2.76 37.35
CA SER A 36 16.50 -3.01 38.40
C SER A 36 15.75 -4.34 38.25
N ARG A 37 15.51 -4.78 37.00
CA ARG A 37 14.62 -5.91 36.70
C ARG A 37 14.77 -6.42 35.27
N GLU A 38 14.61 -7.72 35.12
CA GLU A 38 14.46 -8.39 33.82
C GLU A 38 13.01 -8.80 33.61
N ASN A 39 12.44 -8.34 32.50
CA ASN A 39 11.05 -8.62 32.15
C ASN A 39 10.99 -9.26 30.77
N VAL A 40 10.28 -10.37 30.68
CA VAL A 40 9.84 -10.97 29.43
C VAL A 40 8.60 -10.24 28.97
N ILE A 41 8.56 -9.95 27.68
CA ILE A 41 7.44 -9.28 27.03
C ILE A 41 6.58 -10.31 26.33
N HIS A 42 7.21 -11.20 25.57
CA HIS A 42 6.55 -12.13 24.67
C HIS A 42 7.42 -13.35 24.34
N LEU A 43 6.78 -14.44 23.97
CA LEU A 43 7.41 -15.66 23.47
C LEU A 43 6.94 -15.88 22.03
N ALA A 44 7.87 -15.91 21.08
CA ALA A 44 7.56 -16.06 19.65
C ALA A 44 8.01 -17.45 19.18
N ARG A 45 7.07 -18.29 18.73
CA ARG A 45 7.41 -19.61 18.18
C ARG A 45 8.25 -19.44 16.92
N THR A 46 9.28 -20.27 16.75
CA THR A 46 10.03 -20.31 15.50
C THR A 46 9.17 -20.92 14.39
N PRO A 47 9.03 -20.25 13.23
CA PRO A 47 8.31 -20.78 12.08
C PRO A 47 8.81 -22.18 11.67
N GLU A 48 7.97 -22.97 11.01
CA GLU A 48 8.39 -24.25 10.44
C GLU A 48 9.34 -24.01 9.25
N GLU A 49 10.47 -24.72 9.22
CA GLU A 49 11.45 -24.66 8.14
C GLU A 49 10.85 -25.30 6.89
N LYS A 50 10.40 -24.47 5.93
CA LYS A 50 9.99 -24.94 4.60
C LYS A 50 11.26 -25.03 3.76
N SER A 51 11.60 -26.21 3.23
CA SER A 51 12.71 -26.32 2.29
C SER A 51 12.49 -25.38 1.11
N THR A 52 13.40 -24.42 0.91
CA THR A 52 13.46 -23.63 -0.31
C THR A 52 13.67 -24.58 -1.49
N ASP A 53 12.67 -24.72 -2.34
CA ASP A 53 12.80 -25.41 -3.63
C ASP A 53 13.85 -24.66 -4.47
N ASN A 54 15.09 -25.17 -4.44
CA ASN A 54 15.97 -25.04 -5.59
C ASN A 54 15.31 -25.85 -6.71
N VAL A 55 14.56 -25.16 -7.56
CA VAL A 55 13.99 -25.73 -8.79
C VAL A 55 15.15 -26.01 -9.75
N THR A 56 15.81 -27.14 -9.58
CA THR A 56 16.32 -27.92 -10.69
C THR A 56 15.22 -28.90 -11.07
N GLU A 57 14.64 -28.70 -12.25
CA GLU A 57 13.78 -29.67 -12.90
C GLU A 57 14.57 -30.99 -13.02
N GLU A 58 14.21 -31.99 -12.21
CA GLU A 58 14.20 -33.43 -12.54
C GLU A 58 14.09 -34.24 -11.24
N SER A 59 12.85 -34.58 -10.88
CA SER A 59 12.38 -35.81 -10.19
C SER A 59 11.19 -35.50 -9.26
N PHE A 60 9.99 -35.68 -9.80
CA PHE A 60 8.77 -35.78 -8.99
C PHE A 60 8.76 -37.13 -8.27
N THR A 61 9.30 -37.18 -7.05
CA THR A 61 8.83 -38.14 -6.03
C THR A 61 8.24 -37.35 -4.88
N SER A 62 6.96 -37.62 -4.63
CA SER A 62 6.16 -37.02 -3.58
C SER A 62 6.64 -37.46 -2.20
N ASP A 63 7.62 -36.78 -1.63
CA ASP A 63 7.91 -36.86 -0.20
C ASP A 63 7.20 -35.71 0.52
N LYS A 64 6.11 -36.05 1.23
CA LYS A 64 5.58 -35.21 2.30
C LYS A 64 6.65 -35.18 3.39
N GLN A 65 7.38 -34.07 3.54
CA GLN A 65 8.35 -33.90 4.62
C GLN A 65 7.64 -34.03 5.98
N GLU A 66 8.22 -34.83 6.87
CA GLU A 66 7.75 -34.96 8.25
C GLU A 66 8.13 -33.70 9.07
N PRO A 67 7.24 -33.19 9.93
CA PRO A 67 7.57 -32.07 10.83
C PRO A 67 8.73 -32.44 11.75
N VAL A 68 9.58 -31.47 12.11
CA VAL A 68 10.72 -31.66 13.02
C VAL A 68 10.21 -32.21 14.36
N LYS A 69 10.57 -33.45 14.68
CA LYS A 69 10.03 -34.18 15.85
C LYS A 69 10.82 -33.93 17.14
N ASN A 70 12.03 -33.37 17.07
CA ASN A 70 12.92 -33.16 18.22
C ASN A 70 13.94 -32.03 18.02
N LEU A 71 14.62 -31.66 19.11
CA LEU A 71 15.60 -30.56 19.14
C LEU A 71 16.80 -30.76 18.21
N LEU A 72 17.24 -32.00 18.00
CA LEU A 72 18.42 -32.29 17.19
C LEU A 72 18.21 -31.97 15.70
N GLY A 73 16.97 -32.07 15.22
CA GLY A 73 16.58 -31.73 13.85
C GLY A 73 16.45 -30.23 13.58
N VAL A 74 16.54 -29.37 14.60
CA VAL A 74 16.40 -27.91 14.43
C VAL A 74 17.65 -27.31 13.79
N SER A 75 17.49 -26.59 12.69
CA SER A 75 18.56 -25.81 12.06
C SER A 75 18.96 -24.60 12.92
N GLU A 76 20.26 -24.50 13.26
CA GLU A 76 20.81 -23.32 13.96
C GLU A 76 20.64 -22.05 13.14
N ALA A 77 20.80 -22.16 11.81
CA ALA A 77 20.69 -21.05 10.88
C ALA A 77 19.26 -20.52 10.84
N TRP A 78 18.27 -21.41 10.86
CA TRP A 78 16.86 -21.04 10.84
C TRP A 78 16.43 -20.27 12.08
N VAL A 79 16.80 -20.75 13.28
CA VAL A 79 16.50 -20.04 14.55
C VAL A 79 17.20 -18.67 14.59
N ALA A 80 18.44 -18.60 14.09
CA ALA A 80 19.18 -17.35 14.06
C ALA A 80 18.62 -16.35 13.05
N ASP A 81 18.13 -16.82 11.90
CA ASP A 81 17.45 -15.98 10.91
C ASP A 81 16.12 -15.46 11.44
N HIS A 82 15.34 -16.32 12.11
CA HIS A 82 14.15 -15.91 12.86
C HIS A 82 14.48 -14.80 13.88
N ALA A 83 15.53 -14.97 14.70
CA ALA A 83 15.95 -13.96 15.66
C ALA A 83 16.40 -12.64 15.00
N LYS A 84 17.07 -12.72 13.84
CA LYS A 84 17.49 -11.55 13.07
C LYS A 84 16.30 -10.77 12.53
N HIS A 85 15.29 -11.45 12.00
CA HIS A 85 14.05 -10.82 11.53
C HIS A 85 13.25 -10.21 12.68
N VAL A 86 13.04 -10.95 13.78
CA VAL A 86 12.35 -10.44 14.97
C VAL A 86 13.07 -9.23 15.56
N THR A 87 14.42 -9.19 15.55
CA THR A 87 15.17 -8.03 16.04
C THR A 87 14.76 -6.72 15.36
N ARG A 88 14.45 -6.75 14.04
CA ARG A 88 13.97 -5.56 13.31
C ARG A 88 12.64 -5.05 13.86
N MET A 89 11.81 -5.96 14.38
CA MET A 89 10.49 -5.68 14.95
C MET A 89 10.55 -5.20 16.41
N LEU A 90 11.71 -5.23 17.06
CA LEU A 90 11.84 -4.84 18.46
C LEU A 90 12.13 -3.36 18.62
N PRO A 91 11.42 -2.65 19.53
CA PRO A 91 11.79 -1.30 19.90
C PRO A 91 13.10 -1.29 20.71
N GLY A 92 13.77 -0.15 20.76
CA GLY A 92 14.99 0.01 21.54
C GLY A 92 14.85 -0.40 23.01
N GLY A 93 15.91 -0.98 23.58
CA GLY A 93 15.88 -1.58 24.92
C GLY A 93 15.15 -2.93 25.04
N VAL A 94 14.59 -3.46 23.96
CA VAL A 94 14.05 -4.84 23.89
C VAL A 94 14.96 -5.71 23.03
N PHE A 95 15.19 -6.94 23.48
CA PHE A 95 16.14 -7.87 22.88
C PHE A 95 15.60 -9.30 22.83
N VAL A 96 16.18 -10.12 21.94
CA VAL A 96 16.06 -11.59 21.98
C VAL A 96 16.97 -12.11 23.10
N GLN A 97 16.37 -12.45 24.25
CA GLN A 97 17.11 -12.84 25.46
C GLN A 97 17.55 -14.31 25.47
N GLY A 98 16.96 -15.13 24.61
CA GLY A 98 17.22 -16.57 24.60
C GLY A 98 16.17 -17.34 23.82
N ILE A 99 16.07 -18.64 24.10
CA ILE A 99 15.12 -19.54 23.45
C ILE A 99 14.25 -20.25 24.48
N PHE A 100 13.01 -20.56 24.09
CA PHE A 100 12.17 -21.50 24.82
C PHE A 100 12.01 -22.80 24.04
N ILE A 101 11.86 -23.90 24.75
CA ILE A 101 11.68 -25.25 24.20
C ILE A 101 10.56 -25.95 24.98
N THR A 102 9.59 -26.54 24.29
CA THR A 102 8.64 -27.47 24.90
C THR A 102 8.93 -28.87 24.37
N SER A 103 9.32 -29.80 25.24
CA SER A 103 9.62 -31.20 24.87
C SER A 103 9.70 -32.09 26.10
N ASP A 104 9.54 -33.40 25.95
CA ASP A 104 9.79 -34.38 27.03
C ASP A 104 11.25 -34.80 27.18
N GLU A 105 12.13 -34.23 26.38
CA GLU A 105 13.57 -34.49 26.43
C GLU A 105 14.21 -33.72 27.59
N ASP A 106 15.15 -34.35 28.30
CA ASP A 106 15.95 -33.67 29.32
C ASP A 106 17.07 -32.85 28.65
N ILE A 107 16.71 -31.66 28.16
CA ILE A 107 17.62 -30.82 27.37
C ILE A 107 18.83 -30.28 28.15
N PHE A 108 18.85 -30.44 29.48
CA PHE A 108 19.90 -29.90 30.34
C PHE A 108 20.91 -30.96 30.80
N GLU A 109 20.44 -32.17 31.12
CA GLU A 109 21.32 -33.24 31.60
C GLU A 109 21.86 -34.11 30.44
N GLU A 110 21.10 -34.26 29.35
CA GLU A 110 21.53 -35.02 28.17
C GLU A 110 22.57 -34.24 27.33
N PRO A 111 23.81 -34.75 27.17
CA PRO A 111 24.89 -33.99 26.54
C PRO A 111 24.63 -33.56 25.10
N ASN A 112 23.96 -34.40 24.30
CA ASN A 112 23.69 -34.13 22.89
C ASN A 112 22.70 -32.98 22.71
N TYR A 113 21.60 -32.99 23.48
CA TYR A 113 20.60 -31.93 23.46
C TYR A 113 21.18 -30.62 23.99
N PHE A 114 21.90 -30.66 25.11
CA PHE A 114 22.51 -29.46 25.67
C PHE A 114 23.57 -28.86 24.74
N SER A 115 24.37 -29.69 24.08
CA SER A 115 25.32 -29.25 23.04
C SER A 115 24.60 -28.57 21.87
N LYS A 116 23.46 -29.12 21.42
CA LYS A 116 22.64 -28.52 20.37
C LYS A 116 22.06 -27.16 20.80
N VAL A 117 21.52 -27.03 22.01
CA VAL A 117 21.05 -25.73 22.55
C VAL A 117 22.19 -24.70 22.52
N LYS A 118 23.39 -25.07 22.97
CA LYS A 118 24.57 -24.20 22.93
C LYS A 118 24.95 -23.82 21.51
N SER A 119 24.90 -24.75 20.57
CA SER A 119 25.17 -24.52 19.15
C SER A 119 24.22 -23.45 18.59
N ILE A 120 22.90 -23.61 18.81
CA ILE A 120 21.86 -22.65 18.41
C ILE A 120 22.14 -21.26 18.99
N LEU A 121 22.36 -21.16 20.31
CA LEU A 121 22.59 -19.86 20.97
C LEU A 121 23.87 -19.16 20.51
N ASN A 122 24.98 -19.90 20.30
CA ASN A 122 26.23 -19.32 19.80
C ASN A 122 26.12 -18.89 18.33
N TYR A 123 25.45 -19.69 17.49
CA TYR A 123 25.21 -19.34 16.10
C TYR A 123 24.33 -18.09 16.00
N MET A 124 23.24 -18.04 16.77
CA MET A 124 22.36 -16.88 16.89
C MET A 124 23.16 -15.64 17.32
N TYR A 125 23.96 -15.73 18.37
CA TYR A 125 24.81 -14.62 18.82
C TYR A 125 25.72 -14.08 17.73
N ARG A 126 26.39 -14.96 16.98
CA ARG A 126 27.27 -14.56 15.87
C ARG A 126 26.50 -13.84 14.77
N VAL A 127 25.34 -14.36 14.37
CA VAL A 127 24.49 -13.74 13.34
C VAL A 127 23.98 -12.37 13.81
N LEU A 128 23.50 -12.28 15.04
CA LEU A 128 23.03 -11.03 15.62
C LEU A 128 24.16 -10.00 15.79
N ASN A 129 25.41 -10.44 15.96
CA ASN A 129 26.58 -9.55 16.04
C ASN A 129 27.10 -9.07 14.68
N SER A 130 26.54 -9.55 13.56
CA SER A 130 27.02 -9.19 12.22
C SER A 130 26.77 -7.72 11.85
N ASN A 131 25.73 -7.10 12.43
CA ASN A 131 25.41 -5.69 12.24
C ASN A 131 25.26 -5.01 13.61
N GLN A 132 26.28 -4.27 14.03
CA GLN A 132 26.29 -3.58 15.32
C GLN A 132 25.17 -2.54 15.47
N TYR A 133 24.75 -1.90 14.38
CA TYR A 133 23.73 -0.85 14.38
C TYR A 133 22.30 -1.41 14.56
N MET A 134 22.12 -2.73 14.45
CA MET A 134 20.85 -3.38 14.78
C MET A 134 20.65 -3.50 16.30
N PHE A 135 21.69 -3.31 17.12
CA PHE A 135 21.64 -3.52 18.57
C PHE A 135 20.92 -4.82 18.95
N ALA A 136 21.25 -5.91 18.24
CA ALA A 136 20.54 -7.16 18.31
C ALA A 136 20.88 -7.97 19.57
N ASN A 137 22.18 -8.00 19.91
CA ASN A 137 22.66 -8.51 21.18
C ASN A 137 22.59 -7.40 22.23
N CYS A 138 22.19 -7.76 23.46
CA CYS A 138 22.20 -6.85 24.59
C CYS A 138 23.65 -6.39 24.88
N PRO A 139 23.95 -5.08 24.82
CA PRO A 139 25.34 -4.59 24.88
C PRO A 139 26.01 -4.77 26.25
N TYR A 140 25.23 -5.01 27.30
CA TYR A 140 25.70 -5.19 28.68
C TYR A 140 25.47 -6.61 29.21
N SER A 141 25.04 -7.57 28.36
CA SER A 141 24.89 -8.97 28.79
C SER A 141 25.06 -9.99 27.67
N ASN A 142 25.99 -10.93 27.90
CA ASN A 142 26.19 -12.12 27.08
C ASN A 142 25.52 -13.37 27.67
N GLU A 143 24.76 -13.26 28.75
CA GLU A 143 23.95 -14.38 29.22
C GLU A 143 22.71 -14.55 28.32
N ARG A 144 22.37 -15.80 27.99
CA ARG A 144 21.15 -16.17 27.27
C ARG A 144 20.32 -17.13 28.08
N LEU A 145 19.01 -16.97 27.97
CA LEU A 145 18.02 -17.77 28.67
C LEU A 145 17.68 -19.03 27.88
N ILE A 146 17.48 -20.12 28.63
CA ILE A 146 16.92 -21.36 28.13
C ILE A 146 15.72 -21.65 29.01
N LEU A 147 14.52 -21.50 28.46
CA LEU A 147 13.27 -21.85 29.12
C LEU A 147 12.79 -23.20 28.59
N HIS A 148 12.55 -24.17 29.46
CA HIS A 148 12.09 -25.50 29.08
C HIS A 148 10.81 -25.87 29.80
N MET A 149 9.83 -26.37 29.06
CA MET A 149 8.63 -26.99 29.62
C MET A 149 8.51 -28.43 29.15
N SER A 150 8.36 -29.36 30.10
CA SER A 150 8.06 -30.76 29.78
C SER A 150 6.66 -30.92 29.19
N THR A 151 6.53 -31.63 28.06
CA THR A 151 5.23 -31.87 27.41
C THR A 151 4.32 -32.80 28.23
N SER A 152 4.89 -33.76 28.96
CA SER A 152 4.21 -34.72 29.82
C SER A 152 3.90 -34.18 31.22
N THR A 153 4.88 -33.60 31.90
CA THR A 153 4.74 -33.18 33.31
C THR A 153 4.32 -31.72 33.47
N LYS A 154 4.44 -30.91 32.40
CA LYS A 154 4.26 -29.45 32.42
C LYS A 154 5.19 -28.70 33.38
N VAL A 155 6.24 -29.37 33.87
CA VAL A 155 7.24 -28.74 34.73
C VAL A 155 8.03 -27.72 33.92
N LEU A 156 8.07 -26.48 34.41
CA LEU A 156 8.81 -25.37 33.82
C LEU A 156 10.15 -25.20 34.51
N THR A 157 11.23 -25.16 33.74
CA THR A 157 12.59 -24.93 34.22
C THR A 157 13.28 -23.84 33.40
N CYS A 158 14.02 -22.96 34.06
CA CYS A 158 14.79 -21.92 33.39
C CYS A 158 16.24 -21.91 33.87
N LYS A 159 17.18 -21.86 32.92
CA LYS A 159 18.60 -21.73 33.19
C LYS A 159 19.21 -20.67 32.26
N SER A 160 20.29 -20.02 32.69
CA SER A 160 21.07 -19.11 31.84
C SER A 160 22.45 -19.68 31.52
N VAL A 161 22.95 -19.31 30.34
CA VAL A 161 24.23 -19.76 29.79
C VAL A 161 24.93 -18.54 29.19
N GLU A 162 26.20 -18.35 29.53
CA GLU A 162 27.03 -17.30 28.94
C GLU A 162 27.54 -17.73 27.56
N ILE A 163 27.43 -16.87 26.57
CA ILE A 163 27.80 -17.16 25.18
C ILE A 163 28.82 -16.14 24.65
N GLY A 164 29.52 -16.46 23.57
CA GLY A 164 30.52 -15.55 22.98
C GLY A 164 31.84 -15.42 23.77
N GLY A 165 31.99 -16.11 24.90
CA GLY A 165 33.24 -16.17 25.65
C GLY A 165 34.27 -17.14 25.05
N LEU A 166 35.56 -16.84 25.21
CA LEU A 166 36.68 -17.72 24.81
C LEU A 166 36.80 -19.00 25.65
N ASN A 167 36.10 -19.08 26.79
CA ASN A 167 36.15 -20.21 27.70
C ASN A 167 35.22 -21.34 27.23
N LYS A 168 35.80 -22.52 26.94
CA LYS A 168 35.04 -23.73 26.57
C LYS A 168 34.17 -24.29 27.71
N ASN A 169 34.45 -23.90 28.96
CA ASN A 169 33.67 -24.30 30.13
C ASN A 169 32.56 -23.28 30.40
N THR A 170 31.44 -23.42 29.71
CA THR A 170 30.26 -22.61 29.96
C THR A 170 29.52 -23.09 31.21
N SER A 171 29.52 -22.29 32.28
CA SER A 171 28.73 -22.57 33.49
C SER A 171 27.25 -22.30 33.23
N ILE A 172 26.40 -23.28 33.50
CA ILE A 172 24.95 -23.11 33.50
C ILE A 172 24.48 -22.63 34.88
N LYS A 173 23.63 -21.59 34.93
CA LYS A 173 23.14 -21.02 36.18
C LYS A 173 21.61 -21.19 36.26
N PRO A 174 21.05 -21.63 37.41
CA PRO A 174 19.61 -21.68 37.56
C PRO A 174 19.02 -20.27 37.61
N VAL A 175 17.83 -20.11 37.01
CA VAL A 175 17.09 -18.85 36.96
C VAL A 175 15.68 -19.09 37.48
N GLU A 176 15.24 -18.25 38.41
CA GLU A 176 13.89 -18.27 38.93
C GLU A 176 12.94 -17.55 37.97
N TRP A 177 11.92 -18.24 37.47
CA TRP A 177 10.92 -17.67 36.57
C TRP A 177 9.63 -17.36 37.34
N LYS A 178 9.16 -16.10 37.31
CA LYS A 178 7.95 -15.65 38.01
C LYS A 178 6.93 -15.10 37.04
N PHE A 179 5.73 -15.67 37.05
CA PHE A 179 4.59 -15.13 36.32
C PHE A 179 3.91 -14.00 37.10
N LEU A 180 3.50 -12.98 36.38
CA LEU A 180 2.79 -11.82 36.91
C LEU A 180 1.31 -11.91 36.57
N SER A 181 0.48 -11.96 37.61
CA SER A 181 -0.99 -11.97 37.50
C SER A 181 -1.58 -10.64 37.03
N LYS A 182 -0.84 -9.53 37.18
CA LYS A 182 -1.24 -8.21 36.68
C LYS A 182 -0.39 -7.81 35.49
N PRO A 183 -0.99 -7.18 34.46
CA PRO A 183 -0.22 -6.63 33.34
C PRO A 183 0.87 -5.69 33.82
N GLN A 184 2.09 -5.88 33.30
CA GLN A 184 3.19 -4.99 33.58
C GLN A 184 2.87 -3.59 33.04
N GLN A 185 2.98 -2.58 33.90
CA GLN A 185 2.88 -1.19 33.47
C GLN A 185 4.22 -0.76 32.87
N TRP A 186 4.19 -0.30 31.63
CA TRP A 186 5.35 0.23 30.91
C TRP A 186 5.27 1.74 30.86
N GLN A 187 6.43 2.39 30.90
CA GLN A 187 6.54 3.80 30.61
C GLN A 187 6.89 3.97 29.14
N ARG A 188 6.02 4.65 28.40
CA ARG A 188 6.22 4.99 26.99
C ARG A 188 7.04 6.28 26.87
N LEU A 189 8.06 6.28 26.03
CA LEU A 189 8.81 7.47 25.63
C LEU A 189 8.70 7.61 24.10
N ASP A 190 8.27 8.79 23.65
CA ASP A 190 8.12 9.10 22.22
C ASP A 190 9.16 10.16 21.82
N CYS A 191 9.88 9.92 20.72
CA CYS A 191 10.89 10.80 20.17
C CYS A 191 10.74 10.87 18.64
N TYR A 192 10.92 12.05 18.07
CA TYR A 192 10.96 12.25 16.63
C TYR A 192 12.36 12.71 16.24
N TYR A 193 13.00 11.99 15.32
CA TYR A 193 14.31 12.34 14.79
C TYR A 193 14.14 12.83 13.36
N GLU A 194 14.34 14.13 13.14
CA GLU A 194 14.40 14.72 11.82
C GLU A 194 15.75 14.39 11.19
N PHE A 195 15.71 13.81 10.00
CA PHE A 195 16.88 13.40 9.25
C PHE A 195 16.87 14.10 7.89
N ASP A 196 17.64 15.19 7.81
CA ASP A 196 17.73 16.06 6.64
C ASP A 196 19.20 16.35 6.33
N ASP A 197 19.89 15.36 5.75
CA ASP A 197 21.34 15.40 5.53
C ASP A 197 21.71 15.00 4.10
N VAL A 198 22.71 15.68 3.53
CA VAL A 198 23.24 15.41 2.20
C VAL A 198 24.62 14.76 2.31
N TYR A 199 24.79 13.61 1.65
CA TYR A 199 26.01 12.80 1.68
C TYR A 199 26.64 12.72 0.28
N PRO A 200 27.92 13.09 0.10
CA PRO A 200 28.59 12.98 -1.19
C PRO A 200 28.90 11.52 -1.57
N VAL A 201 28.78 11.22 -2.86
CA VAL A 201 29.16 9.92 -3.47
C VAL A 201 30.61 10.03 -3.97
N ILE A 202 31.57 9.62 -3.14
CA ILE A 202 33.00 9.76 -3.44
C ILE A 202 33.46 8.64 -4.39
N VAL A 203 34.06 9.03 -5.52
CA VAL A 203 34.59 8.12 -6.53
C VAL A 203 35.84 7.43 -6.02
N LYS A 204 35.87 6.10 -6.11
CA LYS A 204 37.08 5.29 -5.83
C LYS A 204 37.45 4.50 -7.07
N ASN A 205 38.76 4.29 -7.29
CA ASN A 205 39.30 3.49 -8.40
C ASN A 205 38.74 2.06 -8.50
N SER A 206 38.11 1.54 -7.44
CA SER A 206 37.52 0.21 -7.35
C SER A 206 36.00 0.14 -7.62
N GLY A 207 35.36 1.26 -7.99
CA GLY A 207 33.89 1.38 -8.06
C GLY A 207 33.23 1.61 -6.69
N ILE A 208 31.91 1.87 -6.69
CA ILE A 208 31.12 2.24 -5.50
C ILE A 208 30.04 1.18 -5.24
N SER A 209 30.02 0.62 -4.02
CA SER A 209 28.94 -0.26 -3.57
C SER A 209 27.89 0.56 -2.82
N VAL A 210 26.64 0.57 -3.31
CA VAL A 210 25.49 1.23 -2.67
C VAL A 210 25.38 0.81 -1.20
N LYS A 211 25.51 -0.50 -0.93
CA LYS A 211 25.48 -1.05 0.42
C LYS A 211 26.55 -0.46 1.35
N GLN A 212 27.79 -0.30 0.85
CA GLN A 212 28.87 0.32 1.63
C GLN A 212 28.61 1.82 1.87
N GLN A 213 27.96 2.49 0.92
CA GLN A 213 27.62 3.90 1.06
C GLN A 213 26.53 4.10 2.13
N PHE A 214 25.44 3.34 2.07
CA PHE A 214 24.40 3.36 3.10
C PHE A 214 24.95 2.98 4.47
N GLN A 215 25.89 2.03 4.53
CA GLN A 215 26.58 1.70 5.78
C GLN A 215 27.31 2.92 6.35
N LYS A 216 28.12 3.63 5.56
CA LYS A 216 28.83 4.85 6.00
C LYS A 216 27.89 5.94 6.52
N ILE A 217 26.78 6.14 5.83
CA ILE A 217 25.75 7.12 6.20
C ILE A 217 25.14 6.74 7.56
N LEU A 218 24.84 5.47 7.75
CA LEU A 218 24.37 4.96 9.04
C LEU A 218 25.40 5.15 10.15
N GLU A 219 26.70 4.98 9.89
CA GLU A 219 27.75 5.24 10.90
C GLU A 219 27.82 6.74 11.27
N SER A 220 27.61 7.62 10.29
CA SER A 220 27.53 9.07 10.52
C SER A 220 26.33 9.42 11.40
N ALA A 221 25.14 8.95 11.03
CA ALA A 221 23.92 9.14 11.82
C ALA A 221 24.07 8.57 13.24
N HIS A 222 24.72 7.41 13.39
CA HIS A 222 25.02 6.82 14.70
C HIS A 222 25.89 7.74 15.56
N LYS A 223 26.97 8.32 15.01
CA LYS A 223 27.82 9.25 15.78
C LYS A 223 27.06 10.50 16.24
N ILE A 224 26.21 11.04 15.37
CA ILE A 224 25.36 12.21 15.66
C ILE A 224 24.36 11.90 16.77
N ILE A 225 23.66 10.77 16.67
CA ILE A 225 22.67 10.36 17.66
C ILE A 225 23.35 9.96 18.98
N ASP A 226 24.54 9.35 18.93
CA ASP A 226 25.28 8.98 20.13
C ASP A 226 25.78 10.21 20.90
N SER A 227 26.25 11.26 20.21
CA SER A 227 26.65 12.53 20.85
C SER A 227 25.48 13.41 21.31
N SER A 228 24.26 13.10 20.89
CA SER A 228 23.06 13.89 21.24
C SER A 228 22.74 13.93 22.72
N VAL A 229 22.14 15.04 23.15
CA VAL A 229 21.59 15.28 24.49
C VAL A 229 20.07 15.22 24.42
N MET A 230 19.45 14.46 25.34
CA MET A 230 18.00 14.25 25.36
C MET A 230 17.34 14.91 26.57
N PHE A 231 16.24 15.61 26.33
CA PHE A 231 15.38 16.21 27.34
C PHE A 231 14.09 15.40 27.45
N ILE A 232 13.66 15.09 28.67
CA ILE A 232 12.41 14.35 28.93
C ILE A 232 11.37 15.37 29.40
N ASP A 233 10.31 15.51 28.61
CA ASP A 233 9.25 16.51 28.75
C ASP A 233 9.80 17.94 28.92
N GLY A 234 10.83 18.27 28.14
CA GLY A 234 11.47 19.59 28.13
C GLY A 234 12.45 19.85 29.26
N GLU A 235 12.76 18.86 30.10
CA GLU A 235 13.71 18.99 31.21
C GLU A 235 14.89 18.02 31.06
N LEU A 236 16.11 18.52 31.29
CA LEU A 236 17.29 17.67 31.40
C LEU A 236 17.24 16.93 32.74
N LYS A 237 17.34 15.60 32.70
CA LYS A 237 17.23 14.73 33.87
C LYS A 237 18.57 14.09 34.18
N ASP A 238 18.81 13.82 35.47
CA ASP A 238 19.99 13.07 35.90
C ASP A 238 19.88 11.62 35.42
N GLY A 239 20.94 11.11 34.81
CA GLY A 239 20.96 9.76 34.24
C GLY A 239 20.71 8.64 35.25
N SER A 240 20.97 8.88 36.54
CA SER A 240 20.74 7.94 37.64
C SER A 240 19.33 7.98 38.23
N GLU A 241 18.53 9.02 37.91
CA GLU A 241 17.14 9.13 38.36
C GLU A 241 16.30 8.01 37.73
N GLN A 242 15.35 7.46 38.49
CA GLN A 242 14.41 6.46 37.99
C GLN A 242 13.19 7.13 37.34
N LEU A 243 12.67 6.57 36.24
CA LEU A 243 11.51 7.13 35.53
C LEU A 243 10.29 7.29 36.45
N GLU A 244 10.06 6.36 37.38
CA GLU A 244 8.95 6.39 38.34
C GLU A 244 8.97 7.66 39.22
N GLN A 245 10.16 8.17 39.56
CA GLN A 245 10.31 9.39 40.37
C GLN A 245 9.84 10.63 39.59
N ILE A 246 10.13 10.67 38.28
CA ILE A 246 9.68 11.73 37.37
C ILE A 246 8.15 11.72 37.26
N ILE A 247 7.54 10.54 37.13
CA ILE A 247 6.07 10.38 37.05
C ILE A 247 5.40 10.86 38.34
N LYS A 248 5.93 10.51 39.51
CA LYS A 248 5.37 10.89 40.82
C LYS A 248 5.46 12.39 41.08
N LYS A 249 6.58 13.04 40.71
CA LYS A 249 6.74 14.50 40.80
C LYS A 249 5.66 15.25 40.03
N LYS A 250 5.27 14.78 38.84
CA LYS A 250 4.20 15.39 38.03
C LYS A 250 2.79 15.22 38.59
N LYS A 251 2.48 14.09 39.23
CA LYS A 251 1.15 13.83 39.82
C LYS A 251 0.81 14.69 41.04
N SER A 252 1.81 15.34 41.65
CA SER A 252 1.61 16.18 42.84
C SER A 252 0.98 17.55 42.56
N LYS A 253 0.77 17.96 41.29
CA LYS A 253 0.36 19.33 40.94
C LYS A 253 -1.09 19.53 40.48
N ASN A 254 -1.93 18.51 40.29
CA ASN A 254 -3.39 18.65 40.14
C ASN A 254 -4.04 17.25 40.10
N ASN A 255 -4.98 16.97 40.98
CA ASN A 255 -5.57 15.65 41.14
C ASN A 255 -7.09 15.69 40.87
N THR A 256 -7.53 15.10 39.75
CA THR A 256 -8.86 14.52 39.62
C THR A 256 -8.69 13.10 39.10
N LYS A 257 -9.07 12.12 39.93
CA LYS A 257 -9.05 10.70 39.59
C LYS A 257 -10.17 10.40 38.59
N THR A 258 -9.82 10.18 37.34
CA THR A 258 -10.64 9.43 36.39
C THR A 258 -9.98 8.09 36.08
N SER A 259 -10.84 7.09 35.96
CA SER A 259 -10.58 5.65 35.92
C SER A 259 -9.98 5.22 34.57
N GLN A 260 -9.01 4.30 34.63
CA GLN A 260 -8.52 3.46 33.51
C GLN A 260 -8.03 4.21 32.25
N ASP A 261 -6.86 4.85 32.32
CA ASP A 261 -6.19 5.38 31.11
C ASP A 261 -4.76 4.82 30.98
N LEU A 262 -4.39 4.51 29.73
CA LEU A 262 -3.06 4.15 29.25
C LEU A 262 -1.94 4.99 29.93
N PRO A 263 -0.75 4.43 30.19
CA PRO A 263 0.37 5.22 30.71
C PRO A 263 0.65 6.41 29.78
N LYS A 264 0.48 7.63 30.31
CA LYS A 264 0.76 8.88 29.61
C LYS A 264 2.19 8.85 29.06
N SER A 265 2.36 9.05 27.76
CA SER A 265 3.68 9.08 27.13
C SER A 265 4.50 10.26 27.64
N MET A 266 5.82 10.05 27.75
CA MET A 266 6.79 11.11 27.96
C MET A 266 7.38 11.51 26.61
N HIS A 267 7.41 12.81 26.34
CA HIS A 267 8.00 13.34 25.12
C HIS A 267 9.51 13.48 25.31
N VAL A 268 10.31 12.94 24.38
CA VAL A 268 11.76 13.06 24.37
C VAL A 268 12.16 13.99 23.23
N SER A 269 12.88 15.05 23.57
CA SER A 269 13.48 15.97 22.60
C SER A 269 14.97 15.65 22.48
N LEU A 270 15.42 15.36 21.26
CA LEU A 270 16.81 15.08 20.94
C LEU A 270 17.48 16.35 20.40
N PHE A 271 18.62 16.74 20.99
CA PHE A 271 19.43 17.86 20.54
C PHE A 271 20.82 17.39 20.16
N VAL A 272 21.23 17.66 18.93
CA VAL A 272 22.58 17.36 18.44
C VAL A 272 23.52 18.51 18.82
N PRO A 273 24.72 18.24 19.37
CA PRO A 273 25.71 19.28 19.62
C PRO A 273 26.13 19.93 18.30
N PHE A 274 26.01 21.25 18.22
CA PHE A 274 26.52 22.02 17.08
C PHE A 274 27.98 22.41 17.34
N GLU A 275 28.92 21.81 16.62
CA GLU A 275 30.32 22.23 16.64
C GLU A 275 30.51 23.42 15.70
N ASN A 276 30.70 24.60 16.27
CA ASN A 276 30.86 25.86 15.54
C ASN A 276 32.30 26.10 15.04
N ALA A 277 33.02 25.02 14.73
CA ALA A 277 34.40 25.09 14.24
C ALA A 277 34.39 24.88 12.72
N LEU A 278 34.73 25.94 11.98
CA LEU A 278 35.11 25.78 10.58
C LEU A 278 36.36 24.87 10.54
N PRO A 279 36.40 23.86 9.67
CA PRO A 279 37.60 23.03 9.54
C PRO A 279 38.80 23.92 9.22
N GLU A 280 39.94 23.66 9.89
CA GLU A 280 41.19 24.44 9.70
C GLU A 280 41.69 24.36 8.24
N THR A 281 41.28 23.33 7.51
CA THR A 281 41.64 23.06 6.12
C THR A 281 40.42 22.67 5.29
N VAL A 282 40.27 23.25 4.10
CA VAL A 282 39.26 22.87 3.11
C VAL A 282 39.86 21.84 2.15
N GLU A 283 39.25 20.66 2.06
CA GLU A 283 39.64 19.61 1.12
C GLU A 283 38.69 19.57 -0.08
N TYR A 284 39.25 19.46 -1.29
CA TYR A 284 38.46 19.22 -2.51
C TYR A 284 38.31 17.73 -2.74
N LEU A 285 37.07 17.26 -2.91
CA LEU A 285 36.74 15.86 -3.17
C LEU A 285 36.01 15.73 -4.50
N GLU A 286 36.49 14.86 -5.38
CA GLU A 286 35.81 14.51 -6.63
C GLU A 286 34.67 13.53 -6.34
N CYS A 287 33.44 13.87 -6.76
CA CYS A 287 32.22 13.13 -6.44
C CYS A 287 31.40 12.87 -7.70
N ASP A 288 30.81 11.66 -7.80
CA ASP A 288 29.92 11.27 -8.91
C ASP A 288 28.47 11.72 -8.69
N GLY A 289 28.14 12.17 -7.47
CA GLY A 289 26.79 12.61 -7.10
C GLY A 289 26.64 12.83 -5.60
N SER A 290 25.39 12.95 -5.16
CA SER A 290 25.02 13.09 -3.75
C SER A 290 23.76 12.30 -3.43
N ILE A 291 23.67 11.79 -2.21
CA ILE A 291 22.45 11.17 -1.65
C ILE A 291 21.91 12.11 -0.59
N HIS A 292 20.67 12.57 -0.76
CA HIS A 292 19.96 13.37 0.22
C HIS A 292 18.94 12.49 0.93
N PHE A 293 19.02 12.43 2.26
CA PHE A 293 17.97 11.86 3.09
C PHE A 293 17.15 13.00 3.68
N SER A 294 15.83 12.93 3.52
CA SER A 294 14.89 13.88 4.11
C SER A 294 13.70 13.14 4.69
N GLY A 295 13.31 13.48 5.93
CA GLY A 295 12.14 12.92 6.59
C GLY A 295 12.26 12.84 8.10
N VAL A 296 11.27 12.23 8.75
CA VAL A 296 11.21 12.08 10.20
C VAL A 296 11.12 10.61 10.57
N VAL A 297 12.02 10.15 11.44
CA VAL A 297 11.98 8.81 12.05
C VAL A 297 11.29 8.90 13.40
N SER A 298 10.19 8.16 13.53
CA SER A 298 9.43 8.05 14.77
C SER A 298 9.97 6.92 15.65
N SER A 299 10.25 7.25 16.92
CA SER A 299 10.68 6.33 17.96
C SER A 299 9.67 6.29 19.10
N SER A 300 9.19 5.09 19.42
CA SER A 300 8.28 4.82 20.53
C SER A 300 8.80 3.63 21.33
N VAL A 301 9.46 3.91 22.46
CA VAL A 301 10.07 2.87 23.31
C VAL A 301 9.28 2.66 24.60
N PHE A 302 9.31 1.43 25.10
CA PHE A 302 8.62 1.01 26.32
C PHE A 302 9.63 0.52 27.35
N VAL A 303 9.70 1.21 28.48
CA VAL A 303 10.73 0.96 29.50
C VAL A 303 10.08 0.67 30.85
N TYR A 304 10.67 -0.25 31.61
CA TYR A 304 10.22 -0.54 32.97
C TYR A 304 10.29 0.74 33.83
N PRO A 305 9.24 1.09 34.60
CA PRO A 305 9.20 2.37 35.31
C PRO A 305 10.34 2.61 36.31
N LYS A 306 10.99 1.57 36.83
CA LYS A 306 12.15 1.73 37.74
C LYS A 306 13.50 1.72 37.04
N ALA A 307 13.51 1.64 35.72
CA ALA A 307 14.71 1.86 34.93
C ALA A 307 15.23 3.28 35.15
N THR A 308 16.52 3.46 34.93
CA THR A 308 17.16 4.77 35.01
C THR A 308 16.87 5.59 33.76
N VAL A 309 16.99 6.91 33.88
CA VAL A 309 16.93 7.83 32.74
C VAL A 309 17.99 7.46 31.69
N SER A 310 19.20 7.06 32.12
CA SER A 310 20.26 6.65 31.20
C SER A 310 19.87 5.41 30.38
N GLU A 311 19.21 4.43 30.98
CA GLU A 311 18.70 3.24 30.26
C GLU A 311 17.60 3.63 29.26
N ALA A 312 16.73 4.58 29.62
CA ALA A 312 15.68 5.08 28.74
C ALA A 312 16.23 5.86 27.54
N ILE A 313 17.21 6.74 27.76
CA ILE A 313 17.91 7.48 26.70
C ILE A 313 18.62 6.51 25.75
N ALA A 314 19.33 5.51 26.30
CA ALA A 314 19.98 4.48 25.49
C ALA A 314 18.97 3.70 24.65
N ALA A 315 17.81 3.35 25.21
CA ALA A 315 16.73 2.70 24.46
C ALA A 315 16.24 3.56 23.29
N VAL A 316 15.98 4.86 23.49
CA VAL A 316 15.56 5.77 22.40
C VAL A 316 16.63 5.84 21.29
N LYS A 317 17.91 6.04 21.65
CA LYS A 317 19.00 6.09 20.67
C LYS A 317 19.12 4.79 19.87
N GLN A 318 19.06 3.65 20.56
CA GLN A 318 19.07 2.32 19.94
C GLN A 318 17.90 2.13 18.98
N ASP A 319 16.70 2.59 19.35
CA ASP A 319 15.49 2.46 18.54
C ASP A 319 15.61 3.23 17.22
N ILE A 320 16.04 4.50 17.28
CA ILE A 320 16.21 5.34 16.08
C ILE A 320 17.22 4.70 15.12
N ILE A 321 18.40 4.32 15.63
CA ILE A 321 19.46 3.74 14.81
C ILE A 321 19.09 2.37 14.26
N ARG A 322 18.47 1.50 15.08
CA ARG A 322 17.97 0.20 14.61
C ARG A 322 16.93 0.39 13.51
N SER A 323 16.09 1.41 13.62
CA SER A 323 15.06 1.72 12.64
C SER A 323 15.67 2.19 11.32
N LEU A 324 16.64 3.10 11.37
CA LEU A 324 17.43 3.51 10.19
C LEU A 324 18.15 2.31 9.55
N ALA A 325 18.84 1.50 10.35
CA ALA A 325 19.56 0.31 9.89
C ALA A 325 18.63 -0.70 9.18
N SER A 326 17.42 -0.91 9.73
CA SER A 326 16.41 -1.79 9.15
C SER A 326 15.93 -1.26 7.79
N ARG A 327 15.54 0.02 7.73
CA ARG A 327 15.09 0.67 6.50
C ARG A 327 16.15 0.62 5.41
N PHE A 328 17.39 0.97 5.75
CA PHE A 328 18.50 0.96 4.81
C PHE A 328 18.79 -0.43 4.28
N THR A 329 18.78 -1.45 5.15
CA THR A 329 18.99 -2.84 4.73
C THR A 329 17.89 -3.29 3.77
N MET A 330 16.62 -3.11 4.14
CA MET A 330 15.48 -3.52 3.30
C MET A 330 15.44 -2.76 1.98
N HIS A 331 15.73 -1.47 2.00
CA HIS A 331 15.76 -0.67 0.79
C HIS A 331 16.93 -1.07 -0.14
N CYS A 332 18.13 -1.27 0.41
CA CYS A 332 19.26 -1.79 -0.38
C CYS A 332 18.97 -3.18 -0.97
N ASP A 333 18.35 -4.09 -0.21
CA ASP A 333 18.00 -5.42 -0.70
C ASP A 333 16.98 -5.32 -1.87
N ALA A 334 15.97 -4.44 -1.76
CA ALA A 334 15.01 -4.18 -2.84
C ALA A 334 15.66 -3.60 -4.10
N LEU A 335 16.60 -2.66 -3.96
CA LEU A 335 17.33 -2.08 -5.10
C LEU A 335 18.19 -3.09 -5.86
N ILE A 336 18.66 -4.15 -5.19
CA ILE A 336 19.50 -5.21 -5.79
C ILE A 336 18.63 -6.18 -6.61
N ASP A 337 17.42 -6.48 -6.14
CA ASP A 337 16.52 -7.44 -6.78
C ASP A 337 15.91 -6.92 -8.08
N ASP A 338 15.76 -5.60 -8.23
CA ASP A 338 15.05 -5.01 -9.36
C ASP A 338 15.86 -4.94 -10.67
N ASN A 339 17.20 -5.06 -10.67
CA ASN A 339 18.06 -4.95 -11.88
C ASN A 339 17.74 -3.75 -12.81
N LEU A 340 16.98 -2.77 -12.32
CA LEU A 340 16.58 -1.56 -12.99
C LEU A 340 17.48 -0.47 -12.42
N LEU A 341 18.65 -0.29 -13.01
CA LEU A 341 19.32 1.00 -12.87
C LEU A 341 18.47 2.01 -13.65
N PRO A 342 17.88 3.03 -13.01
CA PRO A 342 17.21 4.08 -13.76
C PRO A 342 18.24 4.79 -14.64
N GLU A 343 17.92 5.02 -15.91
CA GLU A 343 18.69 5.92 -16.80
C GLU A 343 18.50 7.41 -16.39
N GLU A 344 17.81 7.67 -15.28
CA GLU A 344 17.49 9.01 -14.78
C GLU A 344 18.63 9.59 -13.95
N LYS A 345 18.96 10.87 -14.19
CA LYS A 345 20.04 11.59 -13.50
C LYS A 345 19.77 11.81 -12.00
N VAL A 346 18.51 11.75 -11.57
CA VAL A 346 18.10 11.90 -10.17
C VAL A 346 17.07 10.83 -9.87
N CYS A 347 17.30 10.03 -8.83
CA CYS A 347 16.39 8.96 -8.42
C CYS A 347 15.72 9.33 -7.09
N PHE A 348 14.39 9.30 -7.04
CA PHE A 348 13.62 9.46 -5.81
C PHE A 348 13.13 8.09 -5.32
N ASN A 349 13.46 7.75 -4.08
CA ASN A 349 13.17 6.45 -3.50
C ASN A 349 12.57 6.59 -2.10
N GLU A 350 11.46 5.91 -1.87
CA GLU A 350 10.82 5.85 -0.55
C GLU A 350 11.23 4.56 0.20
N PRO A 351 11.96 4.66 1.33
CA PRO A 351 12.26 3.50 2.14
C PRO A 351 11.00 3.01 2.91
N PRO A 352 11.00 1.77 3.42
CA PRO A 352 9.87 1.25 4.19
C PRO A 352 9.48 2.14 5.39
N ARG A 353 8.19 2.41 5.54
CA ARG A 353 7.62 3.20 6.65
C ARG A 353 7.35 2.33 7.86
N ARG A 354 7.61 2.83 9.06
CA ARG A 354 7.40 2.06 10.28
C ARG A 354 5.92 2.05 10.66
N VAL A 355 5.44 0.92 11.16
CA VAL A 355 4.11 0.76 11.77
C VAL A 355 4.25 0.13 13.15
N LEU A 356 3.27 0.36 14.04
CA LEU A 356 3.27 -0.24 15.38
C LEU A 356 2.23 -1.34 15.51
N VAL A 357 2.60 -2.39 16.24
CA VAL A 357 1.82 -3.61 16.44
C VAL A 357 1.67 -3.88 17.94
N PRO A 358 0.44 -4.01 18.47
CA PRO A 358 0.24 -4.20 19.90
C PRO A 358 0.64 -5.59 20.38
N VAL A 359 1.34 -5.63 21.51
CA VAL A 359 1.71 -6.85 22.24
C VAL A 359 1.44 -6.63 23.72
N GLY A 360 0.29 -7.11 24.20
CA GLY A 360 -0.16 -6.86 25.56
C GLY A 360 -0.35 -5.35 25.82
N SER A 361 0.48 -4.77 26.69
CA SER A 361 0.42 -3.36 27.09
C SER A 361 1.47 -2.46 26.42
N LEU A 362 2.19 -2.96 25.42
CA LEU A 362 3.20 -2.22 24.65
C LEU A 362 3.03 -2.43 23.15
N TYR A 363 3.87 -1.76 22.35
CA TYR A 363 3.95 -1.99 20.91
C TYR A 363 5.33 -2.54 20.51
N LEU A 364 5.30 -3.51 19.59
CA LEU A 364 6.43 -3.83 18.71
C LEU A 364 6.24 -3.07 17.38
N CYS A 365 7.16 -3.22 16.44
CA CYS A 365 7.07 -2.55 15.15
C CYS A 365 7.18 -3.51 13.96
N ASP A 366 6.70 -3.04 12.82
CA ASP A 366 6.96 -3.64 11.51
C ASP A 366 7.23 -2.53 10.48
N TYR A 367 7.59 -2.89 9.26
CA TYR A 367 7.88 -1.94 8.18
C TYR A 367 7.13 -2.30 6.91
N LEU A 368 6.44 -1.31 6.35
CA LEU A 368 5.66 -1.45 5.12
C LEU A 368 6.35 -0.70 3.98
N PHE A 369 6.51 -1.34 2.83
CA PHE A 369 6.95 -0.67 1.61
C PHE A 369 5.87 0.30 1.08
N PRO A 370 6.26 1.26 0.23
CA PRO A 370 5.31 2.11 -0.48
C PRO A 370 4.25 1.27 -1.21
N GLY A 371 2.97 1.58 -1.00
CA GLY A 371 1.85 0.85 -1.58
C GLY A 371 1.36 -0.37 -0.79
N GLU A 372 2.09 -0.83 0.24
CA GLU A 372 1.62 -1.93 1.10
C GLU A 372 0.53 -1.50 2.08
N ALA A 373 -0.48 -2.36 2.20
CA ALA A 373 -1.60 -2.18 3.12
C ALA A 373 -1.25 -2.67 4.53
N PRO A 374 -1.94 -2.19 5.59
CA PRO A 374 -1.72 -2.66 6.96
C PRO A 374 -1.93 -4.18 7.13
N ALA A 375 -2.72 -4.79 6.25
CA ALA A 375 -2.92 -6.24 6.20
C ALA A 375 -1.62 -7.04 5.95
N GLU A 376 -0.61 -6.45 5.29
CA GLU A 376 0.69 -7.11 5.06
C GLU A 376 1.47 -7.27 6.38
N ALA A 377 1.38 -6.30 7.29
CA ALA A 377 1.97 -6.41 8.63
C ALA A 377 1.34 -7.56 9.46
N LEU A 378 0.11 -7.97 9.17
CA LEU A 378 -0.50 -9.11 9.87
C LEU A 378 0.19 -10.43 9.51
N LEU A 379 0.75 -10.53 8.30
CA LEU A 379 1.45 -11.74 7.85
C LEU A 379 2.77 -11.89 8.58
N SER A 380 3.60 -10.84 8.57
CA SER A 380 4.90 -10.81 9.26
C SER A 380 4.75 -10.99 10.77
N VAL A 381 3.77 -10.34 11.40
CA VAL A 381 3.48 -10.47 12.83
C VAL A 381 3.03 -11.87 13.20
N ARG A 382 2.16 -12.47 12.40
CA ARG A 382 1.71 -13.85 12.65
C ARG A 382 2.84 -14.85 12.44
N GLU A 383 3.68 -14.65 11.44
CA GLU A 383 4.77 -15.57 11.14
C GLU A 383 5.92 -15.43 12.14
N LEU A 384 6.43 -14.22 12.37
CA LEU A 384 7.64 -13.96 13.16
C LEU A 384 7.37 -13.77 14.65
N LEU A 385 6.18 -13.34 15.04
CA LEU A 385 5.83 -13.12 16.45
C LEU A 385 4.82 -14.15 16.95
N ASP A 386 4.19 -14.96 16.09
CA ASP A 386 3.09 -15.87 16.46
C ASP A 386 1.95 -15.16 17.22
N LEU A 387 1.68 -13.92 16.81
CA LEU A 387 0.62 -13.09 17.38
C LEU A 387 -0.61 -13.06 16.49
N GLN A 388 -1.77 -13.06 17.12
CA GLN A 388 -3.06 -12.89 16.45
C GLN A 388 -3.60 -11.49 16.73
N ILE A 389 -3.48 -10.63 15.73
CA ILE A 389 -3.98 -9.24 15.75
C ILE A 389 -4.87 -8.98 14.53
N THR A 390 -5.65 -7.90 14.56
CA THR A 390 -6.49 -7.48 13.44
C THR A 390 -5.91 -6.26 12.73
N GLU A 391 -6.34 -6.00 11.49
CA GLU A 391 -5.86 -4.85 10.70
C GLU A 391 -6.08 -3.51 11.42
N THR A 392 -7.19 -3.40 12.18
CA THR A 392 -7.52 -2.19 12.94
C THR A 392 -6.60 -1.93 14.14
N ASP A 393 -5.84 -2.94 14.56
CA ASP A 393 -4.90 -2.84 15.67
C ASP A 393 -3.54 -2.25 15.23
N VAL A 394 -3.26 -2.25 13.92
CA VAL A 394 -1.99 -1.76 13.36
C VAL A 394 -2.02 -0.24 13.24
N ILE A 395 -1.09 0.42 13.94
CA ILE A 395 -0.99 1.89 13.95
C ILE A 395 -0.06 2.33 12.82
N CYS A 396 -0.62 3.02 11.84
CA CYS A 396 0.07 3.41 10.59
C CYS A 396 0.35 4.92 10.47
N ASP A 397 -0.16 5.73 11.40
CA ASP A 397 -0.14 7.20 11.37
C ASP A 397 1.00 7.80 12.22
N ILE A 398 2.04 7.01 12.53
CA ILE A 398 3.21 7.47 13.29
C ILE A 398 4.19 8.29 12.46
N GLU A 399 4.20 8.09 11.14
CA GLU A 399 5.06 8.75 10.15
C GLU A 399 4.18 9.15 8.96
N THR A 400 4.42 10.34 8.41
CA THR A 400 3.70 10.81 7.22
C THR A 400 4.39 10.32 5.94
N PRO A 401 3.64 10.09 4.84
CA PRO A 401 4.24 9.86 3.53
C PRO A 401 5.16 11.03 3.12
N ALA A 402 6.13 10.76 2.26
CA ALA A 402 7.04 11.78 1.75
C ALA A 402 6.29 12.87 0.97
N ASP A 403 6.72 14.12 1.14
CA ASP A 403 6.23 15.24 0.33
C ASP A 403 7.04 15.29 -0.97
N THR A 404 6.41 14.95 -2.09
CA THR A 404 7.08 14.93 -3.41
C THR A 404 7.09 16.29 -4.09
N SER A 405 6.52 17.33 -3.48
CA SER A 405 6.28 18.62 -4.15
C SER A 405 7.56 19.34 -4.60
N GLU A 406 8.66 19.22 -3.85
CA GLU A 406 9.96 19.78 -4.23
C GLU A 406 10.61 19.01 -5.40
N PHE A 407 10.44 17.69 -5.44
CA PHE A 407 10.92 16.86 -6.55
C PHE A 407 10.10 17.09 -7.83
N ASP A 408 8.78 17.18 -7.70
CA ASP A 408 7.86 17.53 -8.79
C ASP A 408 8.19 18.93 -9.39
N ALA A 409 8.81 19.82 -8.59
CA ALA A 409 9.29 21.12 -9.05
C ALA A 409 10.63 21.03 -9.79
N LEU A 410 11.57 20.20 -9.33
CA LEU A 410 12.85 19.94 -10.02
C LEU A 410 12.66 19.28 -11.39
N ASP A 411 11.71 18.34 -11.50
CA ASP A 411 11.34 17.72 -12.78
C ASP A 411 10.70 18.74 -13.75
N ARG A 412 9.96 19.71 -13.19
CA ARG A 412 9.42 20.85 -13.93
C ARG A 412 10.52 21.76 -14.45
N ASP A 413 11.53 22.10 -13.66
CA ASP A 413 12.61 22.98 -14.12
C ASP A 413 13.50 22.30 -15.18
N THR A 414 13.73 20.99 -15.06
CA THR A 414 14.47 20.19 -16.05
C THR A 414 13.71 20.08 -17.38
N SER A 415 12.38 20.03 -17.34
CA SER A 415 11.51 20.11 -18.54
C SER A 415 11.23 21.54 -19.01
N SER A 416 11.52 22.55 -18.20
CA SER A 416 11.34 23.97 -18.54
C SER A 416 12.49 24.53 -19.36
N GLU A 417 13.72 24.02 -19.22
CA GLU A 417 14.84 24.47 -20.07
C GLU A 417 14.64 24.15 -21.56
N GLU A 418 13.82 23.16 -21.92
CA GLU A 418 13.49 22.86 -23.32
C GLU A 418 12.33 23.70 -23.89
N LEU A 419 11.63 24.51 -23.07
CA LEU A 419 10.41 25.21 -23.47
C LEU A 419 10.38 26.71 -23.13
N LEU A 420 11.51 27.35 -22.87
CA LEU A 420 11.58 28.81 -22.76
C LEU A 420 11.56 29.49 -24.13
N ALA A 421 10.41 29.44 -24.80
CA ALA A 421 9.96 30.56 -25.61
C ALA A 421 9.49 31.66 -24.64
N THR A 422 10.20 32.79 -24.65
CA THR A 422 9.92 33.97 -23.83
C THR A 422 8.44 34.40 -23.91
N PRO A 423 7.77 34.71 -22.78
CA PRO A 423 6.38 35.15 -22.82
C PRO A 423 6.28 36.57 -23.37
N GLN A 424 5.68 36.69 -24.56
CA GLN A 424 5.30 37.96 -25.17
C GLN A 424 3.98 38.45 -24.55
N GLU A 425 3.97 39.72 -24.16
CA GLU A 425 2.90 40.42 -23.45
C GLU A 425 1.51 40.21 -24.08
N ALA A 426 0.59 39.62 -23.32
CA ALA A 426 -0.80 39.44 -23.73
C ALA A 426 -1.53 40.80 -23.76
N SER A 427 -1.87 41.27 -24.95
CA SER A 427 -2.56 42.54 -25.17
C SER A 427 -4.06 42.46 -24.85
N GLN A 428 -4.65 43.62 -24.51
CA GLN A 428 -6.06 43.87 -24.16
C GLN A 428 -7.10 43.26 -25.11
N PHE A 429 -6.70 42.86 -26.33
CA PHE A 429 -7.55 42.23 -27.32
C PHE A 429 -8.13 40.89 -26.85
N MET A 430 -7.36 40.09 -26.09
CA MET A 430 -7.78 38.76 -25.63
C MET A 430 -8.93 38.81 -24.59
N TYR A 431 -8.98 39.85 -23.76
CA TYR A 431 -10.03 40.02 -22.75
C TYR A 431 -11.38 40.39 -23.39
N ILE A 432 -11.36 41.20 -24.45
CA ILE A 432 -12.57 41.65 -25.15
C ILE A 432 -13.18 40.49 -25.94
N THR A 433 -12.38 39.67 -26.63
CA THR A 433 -12.88 38.45 -27.30
C THR A 433 -13.43 37.43 -26.33
N GLY A 434 -12.82 37.27 -25.15
CA GLY A 434 -13.31 36.38 -24.10
C GLY A 434 -14.71 36.76 -23.59
N ILE A 435 -14.95 38.05 -23.35
CA ILE A 435 -16.25 38.55 -22.86
C ILE A 435 -17.33 38.42 -23.93
N CYS A 436 -17.02 38.75 -25.19
CA CYS A 436 -17.97 38.60 -26.31
C CYS A 436 -18.39 37.14 -26.53
N PHE A 437 -17.45 36.20 -26.38
CA PHE A 437 -17.74 34.77 -26.51
C PHE A 437 -18.66 34.27 -25.39
N ALA A 438 -18.42 34.69 -24.14
CA ALA A 438 -19.25 34.31 -23.00
C ALA A 438 -20.71 34.81 -23.13
N MET A 439 -20.90 36.03 -23.63
CA MET A 439 -22.24 36.60 -23.87
C MET A 439 -23.00 35.89 -24.99
N PHE A 440 -22.29 35.44 -26.04
CA PHE A 440 -22.90 34.66 -27.12
C PHE A 440 -23.39 33.29 -26.62
N VAL A 441 -22.60 32.61 -25.78
CA VAL A 441 -22.98 31.32 -25.19
C VAL A 441 -24.23 31.44 -24.31
N LEU A 442 -24.35 32.53 -23.53
CA LEU A 442 -25.52 32.79 -22.69
C LEU A 442 -26.80 32.97 -23.50
N LEU A 443 -26.74 33.75 -24.60
CA LEU A 443 -27.88 34.00 -25.48
C LEU A 443 -28.35 32.72 -26.18
N VAL A 444 -27.43 31.87 -26.62
CA VAL A 444 -27.75 30.56 -27.21
C VAL A 444 -28.42 29.65 -26.18
N SER A 445 -27.94 29.63 -24.92
CA SER A 445 -28.52 28.82 -23.85
C SER A 445 -29.98 29.20 -23.53
N ILE A 446 -30.32 30.50 -23.58
CA ILE A 446 -31.68 30.98 -23.30
C ILE A 446 -32.63 30.62 -24.46
N LEU A 447 -32.16 30.72 -25.70
CA LEU A 447 -32.92 30.34 -26.90
C LEU A 447 -33.21 28.83 -26.96
N VAL A 448 -32.27 27.98 -26.55
CA VAL A 448 -32.45 26.52 -26.48
C VAL A 448 -33.52 26.15 -25.44
N HIS A 449 -33.55 26.82 -24.29
CA HIS A 449 -34.52 26.53 -23.21
C HIS A 449 -35.99 26.76 -23.62
N TYR A 450 -36.26 27.65 -24.59
CA TYR A 450 -37.64 27.97 -25.00
C TYR A 450 -38.22 27.05 -26.10
N TYR A 451 -37.39 26.18 -26.69
CA TYR A 451 -37.76 25.37 -27.87
C TYR A 451 -37.73 23.84 -27.66
N ASP A 452 -37.34 23.33 -26.49
CA ASP A 452 -37.13 21.89 -26.28
C ASP A 452 -38.33 21.15 -25.67
N GLY A 453 -38.62 19.94 -26.18
CA GLY A 453 -39.63 19.03 -25.61
C GLY A 453 -39.06 18.24 -24.43
N ILE A 454 -39.82 18.13 -23.34
CA ILE A 454 -39.41 17.44 -22.11
C ILE A 454 -40.11 16.06 -22.06
N VAL A 455 -39.35 15.01 -21.78
CA VAL A 455 -39.86 13.66 -21.50
C VAL A 455 -39.57 13.29 -20.05
N ASP A 456 -40.62 12.89 -19.35
CA ASP A 456 -40.56 12.36 -17.98
C ASP A 456 -40.53 10.82 -18.04
N PHE A 457 -39.60 10.20 -17.32
CA PHE A 457 -39.40 8.76 -17.30
C PHE A 457 -39.34 8.22 -15.86
N ILE A 458 -40.10 7.16 -15.56
CA ILE A 458 -40.18 6.59 -14.20
C ILE A 458 -39.51 5.21 -14.17
N VAL A 459 -38.52 5.03 -13.27
CA VAL A 459 -37.95 3.71 -12.96
C VAL A 459 -38.77 3.08 -11.85
N VAL A 460 -39.63 2.10 -12.20
CA VAL A 460 -40.51 1.44 -11.24
C VAL A 460 -39.75 0.44 -10.35
N GLY A 461 -39.06 -0.54 -10.95
CA GLY A 461 -38.38 -1.60 -10.21
C GLY A 461 -37.69 -2.63 -11.08
N ALA A 462 -36.97 -3.56 -10.45
CA ALA A 462 -36.38 -4.73 -11.10
C ALA A 462 -36.71 -6.01 -10.31
N ARG A 463 -36.65 -7.17 -10.97
CA ARG A 463 -36.92 -8.47 -10.36
C ARG A 463 -35.78 -9.44 -10.66
N HIS A 464 -35.55 -10.37 -9.72
CA HIS A 464 -34.56 -11.44 -9.84
C HIS A 464 -33.12 -10.96 -10.08
N LEU A 465 -32.69 -9.88 -9.41
CA LEU A 465 -31.29 -9.46 -9.50
C LEU A 465 -30.36 -10.42 -8.72
N PRO A 466 -29.14 -10.70 -9.22
CA PRO A 466 -28.23 -11.65 -8.59
C PRO A 466 -27.73 -11.17 -7.23
N SER A 467 -28.07 -11.89 -6.16
CA SER A 467 -27.67 -11.52 -4.79
C SER A 467 -26.22 -11.84 -4.43
N LEU A 468 -25.52 -12.63 -5.26
CA LEU A 468 -24.18 -13.14 -4.99
C LEU A 468 -23.27 -12.86 -6.18
N PHE A 469 -22.08 -12.31 -5.89
CA PHE A 469 -21.00 -12.08 -6.84
C PHE A 469 -19.72 -12.69 -6.26
N GLY A 470 -19.45 -13.96 -6.60
CA GLY A 470 -18.39 -14.75 -5.98
C GLY A 470 -18.71 -15.05 -4.51
N LEU A 471 -17.83 -14.66 -3.58
CA LEU A 471 -18.03 -14.77 -2.13
C LEU A 471 -18.73 -13.53 -1.52
N SER A 472 -18.97 -12.49 -2.30
CA SER A 472 -19.54 -11.23 -1.83
C SER A 472 -21.04 -11.18 -2.10
N ARG A 473 -21.81 -10.71 -1.11
CA ARG A 473 -23.25 -10.47 -1.24
C ARG A 473 -23.48 -9.05 -1.73
N ALA A 474 -24.38 -8.87 -2.70
CA ALA A 474 -24.81 -7.53 -3.11
C ALA A 474 -25.45 -6.81 -1.92
N HIS A 475 -24.91 -5.64 -1.57
CA HIS A 475 -25.44 -4.76 -0.55
C HIS A 475 -26.67 -4.00 -1.06
N GLY A 476 -26.68 -3.66 -2.36
CA GLY A 476 -27.87 -3.13 -3.02
C GLY A 476 -27.61 -2.77 -4.48
N TYR A 477 -28.64 -2.27 -5.16
CA TYR A 477 -28.63 -1.98 -6.58
C TYR A 477 -28.95 -0.52 -6.89
N ILE A 478 -28.34 -0.02 -7.96
CA ILE A 478 -28.56 1.31 -8.53
C ILE A 478 -28.76 1.16 -10.05
N VAL A 479 -29.68 1.94 -10.63
CA VAL A 479 -29.89 2.01 -12.07
C VAL A 479 -29.41 3.35 -12.59
N LYS A 480 -28.53 3.32 -13.58
CA LYS A 480 -28.14 4.49 -14.36
C LYS A 480 -29.04 4.62 -15.57
N VAL A 481 -29.68 5.77 -15.70
CA VAL A 481 -30.66 6.09 -16.75
C VAL A 481 -30.06 7.11 -17.71
N LYS A 482 -30.08 6.81 -19.01
CA LYS A 482 -29.55 7.70 -20.05
C LYS A 482 -30.37 7.61 -21.34
N ILE A 483 -30.71 8.74 -21.95
CA ILE A 483 -31.29 8.81 -23.29
C ILE A 483 -30.20 9.13 -24.31
N PHE A 484 -30.22 8.45 -25.45
CA PHE A 484 -29.37 8.70 -26.60
C PHE A 484 -30.22 9.19 -27.77
N PRO A 485 -29.71 10.12 -28.62
CA PRO A 485 -28.47 10.86 -28.48
C PRO A 485 -28.60 11.96 -27.41
N GLY A 486 -27.80 11.87 -26.34
CA GLY A 486 -27.87 12.77 -25.20
C GLY A 486 -26.69 12.56 -24.26
N GLU A 487 -26.34 13.59 -23.50
CA GLU A 487 -25.23 13.56 -22.54
C GLU A 487 -25.72 13.46 -21.08
N SER A 488 -26.98 13.83 -20.82
CA SER A 488 -27.60 13.75 -19.50
C SER A 488 -27.70 12.29 -19.03
N LYS A 489 -27.30 12.08 -17.78
CA LYS A 489 -27.30 10.79 -17.09
C LYS A 489 -27.83 11.02 -15.68
N TYR A 490 -28.71 10.14 -15.23
CA TYR A 490 -29.21 10.13 -13.86
C TYR A 490 -28.98 8.75 -13.23
N GLU A 491 -28.98 8.69 -11.90
CA GLU A 491 -28.85 7.44 -11.13
C GLU A 491 -29.98 7.39 -10.11
N THR A 492 -30.51 6.19 -9.87
CA THR A 492 -31.52 5.96 -8.82
C THR A 492 -30.91 5.93 -7.43
N THR A 493 -31.75 5.99 -6.39
CA THR A 493 -31.34 5.65 -5.02
C THR A 493 -30.91 4.18 -4.89
N LEU A 494 -30.13 3.89 -3.85
CA LEU A 494 -29.68 2.54 -3.53
C LEU A 494 -30.82 1.73 -2.89
N GLN A 495 -31.09 0.54 -3.44
CA GLN A 495 -32.08 -0.40 -2.89
C GLN A 495 -31.43 -1.75 -2.56
N GLU A 496 -31.57 -2.21 -1.30
CA GLU A 496 -30.88 -3.40 -0.77
C GLU A 496 -31.55 -4.74 -1.12
N SER A 497 -32.76 -4.68 -1.70
CA SER A 497 -33.53 -5.86 -2.10
C SER A 497 -33.04 -6.43 -3.44
N SER A 498 -33.10 -7.75 -3.60
CA SER A 498 -32.92 -8.41 -4.90
C SER A 498 -34.07 -8.11 -5.88
N TRP A 499 -35.20 -7.64 -5.36
CA TRP A 499 -36.36 -7.14 -6.09
C TRP A 499 -36.60 -5.66 -5.72
N PRO A 500 -35.73 -4.75 -6.18
CA PRO A 500 -35.80 -3.35 -5.79
C PRO A 500 -37.00 -2.65 -6.43
N VAL A 501 -37.60 -1.72 -5.68
CA VAL A 501 -38.66 -0.81 -6.13
C VAL A 501 -38.14 0.60 -5.91
N TRP A 502 -37.99 1.38 -6.98
CA TRP A 502 -37.45 2.74 -6.92
C TRP A 502 -38.58 3.77 -6.99
N ASN A 503 -39.47 3.66 -7.98
CA ASN A 503 -40.51 4.65 -8.28
C ASN A 503 -39.98 6.09 -8.41
N GLU A 504 -38.82 6.25 -9.05
CA GLU A 504 -38.16 7.54 -9.24
C GLU A 504 -38.37 8.09 -10.64
N ASP A 505 -38.70 9.38 -10.75
CA ASP A 505 -38.89 10.09 -12.02
C ASP A 505 -37.63 10.86 -12.46
N PHE A 506 -37.37 10.84 -13.76
CA PHE A 506 -36.23 11.46 -14.41
C PHE A 506 -36.69 12.27 -15.62
N LYS A 507 -36.25 13.53 -15.70
CA LYS A 507 -36.65 14.43 -16.79
C LYS A 507 -35.53 14.62 -17.79
N PHE A 508 -35.83 14.43 -19.06
CA PHE A 508 -34.87 14.58 -20.15
C PHE A 508 -35.39 15.57 -21.19
N GLN A 509 -34.52 16.47 -21.64
CA GLN A 509 -34.77 17.33 -22.78
C GLN A 509 -34.42 16.59 -24.07
N LEU A 510 -35.38 16.47 -24.99
CA LEU A 510 -35.16 15.90 -26.32
C LEU A 510 -34.75 17.00 -27.28
N LYS A 511 -33.61 16.81 -27.96
CA LYS A 511 -33.15 17.75 -29.00
C LYS A 511 -34.07 17.62 -30.22
N GLN A 512 -34.76 18.71 -30.57
CA GLN A 512 -35.58 18.73 -31.78
C GLN A 512 -34.71 18.76 -33.04
N THR A 513 -35.15 18.06 -34.09
CA THR A 513 -34.64 18.28 -35.45
C THR A 513 -35.43 19.47 -36.03
N PRO A 514 -34.79 20.50 -36.62
CA PRO A 514 -35.50 21.71 -37.03
C PRO A 514 -36.59 21.40 -38.07
N ALA A 515 -37.84 21.74 -37.75
CA ALA A 515 -38.97 21.49 -38.64
C ALA A 515 -38.89 22.36 -39.91
N LYS A 516 -39.03 21.73 -41.08
CA LYS A 516 -39.26 22.44 -42.34
C LYS A 516 -40.76 22.78 -42.44
N LYS A 517 -41.13 23.98 -41.97
CA LYS A 517 -42.44 24.69 -42.08
C LYS A 517 -43.32 24.72 -40.81
N PRO A 518 -44.11 25.79 -40.58
CA PRO A 518 -44.65 26.15 -39.27
C PRO A 518 -46.11 25.71 -39.02
N SER A 519 -46.70 24.83 -39.83
CA SER A 519 -48.15 24.58 -39.81
C SER A 519 -48.61 23.12 -39.76
N GLU A 520 -47.78 22.19 -39.28
CA GLU A 520 -48.22 20.79 -39.04
C GLU A 520 -48.24 20.48 -37.55
N LYS A 521 -49.31 19.78 -37.10
CA LYS A 521 -49.43 19.26 -35.74
C LYS A 521 -48.16 18.48 -35.39
N ILE A 522 -47.63 18.71 -34.19
CA ILE A 522 -46.46 17.99 -33.64
C ILE A 522 -46.72 16.48 -33.72
N ASP A 523 -46.05 15.81 -34.64
CA ASP A 523 -46.10 14.37 -34.77
C ASP A 523 -45.14 13.75 -33.75
N LEU A 524 -45.70 13.12 -32.72
CA LEU A 524 -44.95 12.46 -31.64
C LEU A 524 -43.97 11.42 -32.20
N GLN A 525 -44.31 10.80 -33.34
CA GLN A 525 -43.44 9.84 -34.02
C GLN A 525 -42.14 10.50 -34.51
N ASN A 526 -42.19 11.73 -35.00
CA ASN A 526 -41.01 12.46 -35.48
C ASN A 526 -40.16 13.01 -34.33
N GLN A 527 -40.76 13.32 -33.17
CA GLN A 527 -40.01 13.80 -32.00
C GLN A 527 -39.24 12.69 -31.29
N LEU A 528 -39.81 11.49 -31.22
CA LEU A 528 -39.19 10.34 -30.56
C LEU A 528 -38.25 9.54 -31.48
N ALA A 529 -38.35 9.74 -32.79
CA ALA A 529 -37.49 9.05 -33.78
C ALA A 529 -36.01 9.31 -33.52
N GLY A 530 -35.21 8.23 -33.56
CA GLY A 530 -33.76 8.29 -33.33
C GLY A 530 -33.36 8.38 -31.85
N HIS A 531 -34.31 8.54 -30.93
CA HIS A 531 -34.03 8.51 -29.49
C HIS A 531 -34.26 7.12 -28.90
N PHE A 532 -33.39 6.68 -28.00
CA PHE A 532 -33.57 5.46 -27.22
C PHE A 532 -33.06 5.61 -25.80
N LEU A 533 -33.71 4.92 -24.89
CA LEU A 533 -33.36 4.86 -23.48
C LEU A 533 -32.41 3.70 -23.20
N SER A 534 -31.41 3.91 -22.36
CA SER A 534 -30.50 2.92 -21.82
C SER A 534 -30.53 2.94 -20.30
N LEU A 535 -30.79 1.77 -19.71
CA LEU A 535 -30.83 1.51 -18.29
C LEU A 535 -29.68 0.56 -17.97
N THR A 536 -28.70 0.99 -17.18
CA THR A 536 -27.58 0.13 -16.75
C THR A 536 -27.68 -0.13 -15.27
N ILE A 537 -27.71 -1.41 -14.88
CA ILE A 537 -27.89 -1.82 -13.48
C ILE A 537 -26.52 -2.17 -12.88
N TYR A 538 -26.26 -1.60 -11.71
CA TYR A 538 -25.06 -1.86 -10.92
C TYR A 538 -25.43 -2.48 -9.57
N ALA A 539 -24.66 -3.48 -9.14
CA ALA A 539 -24.66 -4.01 -7.79
C ALA A 539 -23.50 -3.40 -7.00
N LEU A 540 -23.78 -2.92 -5.80
CA LEU A 540 -22.77 -2.48 -4.83
C LEU A 540 -22.39 -3.66 -3.93
N LEU A 541 -21.10 -3.94 -3.83
CA LEU A 541 -20.58 -5.10 -3.06
C LEU A 541 -20.11 -4.73 -1.65
N GLU A 542 -20.01 -3.43 -1.33
CA GLU A 542 -19.67 -2.89 -0.01
C GLU A 542 -20.72 -1.86 0.43
N ALA A 543 -20.93 -1.73 1.74
CA ALA A 543 -21.80 -0.72 2.31
C ALA A 543 -21.22 0.69 2.13
N PRO A 544 -21.98 1.69 1.66
CA PRO A 544 -21.52 3.07 1.69
C PRO A 544 -21.32 3.48 3.16
N LYS A 545 -20.10 3.91 3.52
CA LYS A 545 -19.83 4.48 4.83
C LYS A 545 -20.76 5.68 5.04
N GLN A 546 -21.64 5.63 6.03
CA GLN A 546 -22.39 6.81 6.47
C GLN A 546 -21.39 7.83 7.04
N ASP A 547 -21.21 8.95 6.36
CA ASP A 547 -20.64 10.16 6.96
C ASP A 547 -21.66 10.69 7.99
N SER A 548 -21.59 10.18 9.22
CA SER A 548 -22.35 10.71 10.34
C SER A 548 -21.68 11.97 10.90
N GLU A 549 -22.35 13.10 10.66
CA GLU A 549 -22.38 14.31 11.48
C GLU A 549 -21.02 14.94 11.92
N ARG A 550 -20.31 15.61 11.01
CA ARG A 550 -19.52 16.81 11.36
C ARG A 550 -20.33 18.07 11.10
N ARG A 551 -21.32 18.35 11.94
CA ARG A 551 -21.88 19.70 12.18
C ARG A 551 -22.89 19.67 13.33
N ARG A 552 -22.39 19.73 14.57
CA ARG A 552 -23.12 20.38 15.65
C ARG A 552 -22.27 21.48 16.26
N SER A 553 -22.65 22.68 15.87
CA SER A 553 -22.47 23.98 16.52
C SER A 553 -21.98 23.92 17.96
N ALA A 554 -20.77 24.43 18.17
CA ALA A 554 -20.39 24.99 19.45
C ALA A 554 -21.15 26.31 19.71
N LYS A 555 -21.61 26.45 20.96
CA LYS A 555 -21.98 27.67 21.72
C LYS A 555 -23.47 27.97 21.91
N THR A 556 -23.92 27.71 23.14
CA THR A 556 -24.72 28.61 23.99
C THR A 556 -24.22 28.43 25.44
N LEU A 557 -23.52 29.46 25.97
CA LEU A 557 -23.86 30.30 27.15
C LEU A 557 -23.94 29.52 28.48
N ASP A 558 -23.16 29.84 29.52
CA ASP A 558 -23.27 31.09 30.30
C ASP A 558 -21.98 31.47 31.07
N THR A 559 -21.62 32.75 31.05
CA THR A 559 -21.26 33.47 32.29
C THR A 559 -21.50 34.98 32.14
N LYS A 560 -22.28 35.50 33.10
CA LYS A 560 -22.72 36.88 33.33
C LYS A 560 -21.60 37.89 33.61
N LYS A 561 -21.87 39.14 33.17
CA LYS A 561 -21.60 40.50 33.75
C LYS A 561 -20.22 41.13 33.44
N THR A 562 -20.03 42.41 33.12
CA THR A 562 -20.80 43.70 33.18
C THR A 562 -20.01 44.75 32.36
N SER A 563 -20.58 45.45 31.36
CA SER A 563 -21.03 46.88 31.30
C SER A 563 -20.00 48.03 31.08
N LYS A 564 -20.36 48.93 30.14
CA LYS A 564 -19.95 50.34 29.81
C LYS A 564 -18.85 50.51 28.73
N ILE A 565 -19.15 50.97 27.51
CA ILE A 565 -19.57 52.30 26.94
C ILE A 565 -18.40 53.31 26.82
N GLY A 566 -18.16 53.77 25.58
CA GLY A 566 -17.40 54.96 25.20
C GLY A 566 -17.06 54.98 23.70
N ASP A 567 -17.72 55.87 22.94
CA ASP A 567 -17.55 56.16 21.50
C ASP A 567 -16.18 56.79 21.15
N GLU A 568 -15.67 56.51 19.94
CA GLU A 568 -15.46 57.46 18.83
C GLU A 568 -14.36 56.99 17.84
N ASP A 569 -14.78 56.92 16.57
CA ASP A 569 -14.08 57.14 15.29
C ASP A 569 -12.66 56.62 14.99
N ALA A 570 -12.59 55.71 14.00
CA ALA A 570 -11.70 55.86 12.85
C ALA A 570 -12.09 54.93 11.67
N MET A 571 -12.27 55.56 10.51
CA MET A 571 -12.68 55.03 9.21
C MET A 571 -11.70 54.00 8.60
N LYS A 572 -12.20 52.86 8.09
CA LYS A 572 -11.46 51.94 7.18
C LYS A 572 -12.38 51.44 6.05
N PRO A 573 -11.84 51.23 4.83
CA PRO A 573 -12.63 51.07 3.61
C PRO A 573 -13.22 49.66 3.46
N LYS A 574 -14.42 49.58 2.86
CA LYS A 574 -15.07 48.36 2.40
C LYS A 574 -14.26 47.72 1.26
N PRO A 575 -13.94 46.40 1.30
CA PRO A 575 -13.56 45.69 0.09
C PRO A 575 -14.81 45.34 -0.73
N GLY A 576 -14.68 45.55 -2.04
CA GLY A 576 -15.71 45.34 -3.04
C GLY A 576 -16.04 43.86 -3.29
N PHE A 577 -17.14 43.70 -4.00
CA PHE A 577 -17.91 42.52 -4.36
C PHE A 577 -17.18 41.50 -5.30
N LEU A 578 -15.87 41.30 -5.18
CA LEU A 578 -15.07 40.49 -6.12
C LEU A 578 -14.20 39.40 -5.46
N GLU A 579 -14.65 38.82 -4.35
CA GLU A 579 -13.93 37.73 -3.66
C GLU A 579 -14.80 36.49 -3.39
N LYS A 580 -15.85 36.28 -4.20
CA LYS A 580 -16.74 35.10 -4.11
C LYS A 580 -16.75 34.21 -5.36
N THR A 581 -15.91 34.47 -6.36
CA THR A 581 -15.88 33.69 -7.61
C THR A 581 -14.66 32.79 -7.79
N PHE A 582 -13.72 32.74 -6.85
CA PHE A 582 -12.50 31.91 -6.98
C PHE A 582 -12.39 30.72 -6.00
N SER A 583 -13.48 30.35 -5.32
CA SER A 583 -13.51 29.15 -4.44
C SER A 583 -14.16 27.92 -5.09
N SER A 584 -14.54 27.95 -6.37
CA SER A 584 -15.22 26.81 -7.04
C SER A 584 -14.31 25.91 -7.89
N PHE A 585 -13.00 26.15 -7.94
CA PHE A 585 -12.07 25.35 -8.78
C PHE A 585 -11.19 24.37 -8.00
N LYS A 586 -11.31 24.28 -6.67
CA LYS A 586 -10.59 23.29 -5.84
C LYS A 586 -11.43 22.09 -5.39
N SER A 587 -12.75 22.07 -5.64
CA SER A 587 -13.62 20.95 -5.22
C SER A 587 -13.74 19.81 -6.23
N THR A 588 -13.40 20.03 -7.51
CA THR A 588 -13.60 19.02 -8.57
C THR A 588 -12.63 17.85 -8.53
N LYS A 589 -11.42 17.98 -7.94
CA LYS A 589 -10.44 16.89 -7.89
C LYS A 589 -10.76 15.86 -6.79
N ALA A 590 -11.24 16.32 -5.64
CA ALA A 590 -11.70 15.45 -4.54
C ALA A 590 -13.02 14.75 -4.89
N GLU A 591 -13.93 15.44 -5.59
CA GLU A 591 -15.19 14.86 -6.06
C GLU A 591 -14.99 13.89 -7.23
N ALA A 592 -14.03 14.16 -8.13
CA ALA A 592 -13.62 13.22 -9.17
C ALA A 592 -12.87 11.99 -8.60
N ALA A 593 -12.04 12.16 -7.58
CA ALA A 593 -11.36 11.05 -6.88
C ALA A 593 -12.35 10.19 -6.08
N ALA A 594 -13.33 10.81 -5.41
CA ALA A 594 -14.42 10.12 -4.73
C ALA A 594 -15.34 9.38 -5.73
N GLN A 595 -15.66 9.99 -6.87
CA GLN A 595 -16.40 9.33 -7.94
C GLN A 595 -15.60 8.19 -8.60
N LYS A 596 -14.26 8.29 -8.68
CA LYS A 596 -13.36 7.23 -9.18
C LYS A 596 -13.31 6.03 -8.21
N MET A 597 -13.21 6.29 -6.89
CA MET A 597 -13.30 5.26 -5.84
C MET A 597 -14.69 4.58 -5.80
N ILE A 598 -15.76 5.31 -6.10
CA ILE A 598 -17.13 4.76 -6.16
C ILE A 598 -17.34 3.94 -7.46
N LEU A 599 -16.65 4.27 -8.56
CA LEU A 599 -16.69 3.49 -9.80
C LEU A 599 -15.95 2.14 -9.69
N GLU A 600 -14.88 2.07 -8.88
CA GLU A 600 -14.10 0.84 -8.66
C GLU A 600 -14.82 -0.21 -7.81
N LYS A 601 -15.91 0.17 -7.11
CA LYS A 601 -16.64 -0.69 -6.15
C LYS A 601 -18.02 -1.14 -6.63
N ARG A 602 -18.39 -0.81 -7.87
CA ARG A 602 -19.68 -1.16 -8.50
C ARG A 602 -19.49 -2.31 -9.50
N ARG A 603 -20.30 -3.37 -9.37
CA ARG A 603 -20.34 -4.47 -10.33
C ARG A 603 -21.50 -4.28 -11.31
N THR A 604 -21.21 -4.20 -12.60
CA THR A 604 -22.26 -4.14 -13.63
C THR A 604 -23.03 -5.47 -13.69
N VAL A 605 -24.35 -5.42 -13.49
CA VAL A 605 -25.25 -6.58 -13.61
C VAL A 605 -25.66 -6.80 -15.06
N GLY A 606 -25.93 -5.71 -15.78
CA GLY A 606 -26.32 -5.72 -17.18
C GLY A 606 -27.02 -4.42 -17.58
N ALA A 607 -27.50 -4.36 -18.82
CA ALA A 607 -28.24 -3.21 -19.32
C ALA A 607 -29.51 -3.63 -20.08
N ALA A 608 -30.52 -2.77 -20.03
CA ALA A 608 -31.72 -2.84 -20.84
C ALA A 608 -31.81 -1.58 -21.71
N THR A 609 -32.13 -1.76 -22.99
CA THR A 609 -32.35 -0.64 -23.92
C THR A 609 -33.78 -0.64 -24.40
N TRP A 610 -34.38 0.54 -24.51
CA TRP A 610 -35.72 0.71 -25.04
C TRP A 610 -35.76 1.82 -26.08
N ASN A 611 -36.09 1.43 -27.32
CA ASN A 611 -36.38 2.38 -28.38
C ASN A 611 -37.79 2.94 -28.18
N PHE A 612 -37.95 4.26 -28.21
CA PHE A 612 -39.27 4.87 -28.06
C PHE A 612 -40.17 4.49 -29.24
N ASP A 613 -41.37 4.02 -28.92
CA ASP A 613 -42.41 3.74 -29.92
C ASP A 613 -43.61 4.63 -29.63
N SER A 614 -43.86 5.59 -30.52
CA SER A 614 -45.00 6.52 -30.46
C SER A 614 -46.35 5.83 -30.29
N LYS A 615 -46.50 4.58 -30.77
CA LYS A 615 -47.74 3.82 -30.65
C LYS A 615 -48.05 3.39 -29.22
N LEU A 616 -47.07 3.38 -28.31
CA LEU A 616 -47.26 2.98 -26.91
C LEU A 616 -47.73 4.13 -26.01
N PHE A 617 -47.69 5.37 -26.50
CA PHE A 617 -48.16 6.56 -25.79
C PHE A 617 -49.68 6.71 -25.96
N GLN A 618 -50.45 5.83 -25.32
CA GLN A 618 -51.91 5.78 -25.42
C GLN A 618 -52.62 6.13 -24.10
N ASN A 619 -51.90 6.23 -22.98
CA ASN A 619 -52.49 6.53 -21.68
C ASN A 619 -52.59 8.04 -21.49
N ASP A 620 -53.80 8.56 -21.33
CA ASP A 620 -54.01 9.97 -21.01
C ASP A 620 -53.81 10.21 -19.51
N LEU A 621 -52.77 10.97 -19.15
CA LEU A 621 -52.43 11.34 -17.77
C LEU A 621 -53.02 12.73 -17.48
N LYS A 622 -53.40 12.98 -16.22
CA LYS A 622 -53.93 14.29 -15.80
C LYS A 622 -52.94 15.42 -16.18
N ASN A 623 -53.47 16.56 -16.62
CA ASN A 623 -52.75 17.76 -17.10
C ASN A 623 -52.25 17.72 -18.55
N GLY A 624 -52.83 16.87 -19.42
CA GLY A 624 -52.52 16.86 -20.86
C GLY A 624 -51.20 16.17 -21.21
N LEU A 625 -50.70 15.30 -20.32
CA LEU A 625 -49.53 14.47 -20.53
C LEU A 625 -49.99 13.12 -21.09
N ILE A 626 -49.26 12.57 -22.07
CA ILE A 626 -49.53 11.25 -22.63
C ILE A 626 -48.44 10.30 -22.15
N GLY A 627 -48.82 9.16 -21.56
CA GLY A 627 -47.92 8.17 -21.00
C GLY A 627 -48.01 6.81 -21.69
N THR A 628 -47.06 5.94 -21.37
CA THR A 628 -47.06 4.54 -21.75
C THR A 628 -47.59 3.65 -20.61
N PRO A 629 -48.02 2.41 -20.87
CA PRO A 629 -48.15 1.41 -19.80
C PRO A 629 -46.78 1.05 -19.22
N ASP A 630 -46.76 0.27 -18.14
CA ASP A 630 -45.52 -0.28 -17.58
C ASP A 630 -44.86 -1.25 -18.57
N ILE A 631 -43.63 -0.95 -18.97
CA ILE A 631 -42.89 -1.72 -19.98
C ILE A 631 -41.77 -2.52 -19.31
N TRP A 632 -41.89 -3.84 -19.33
CA TRP A 632 -40.84 -4.75 -18.87
C TRP A 632 -39.80 -5.02 -19.96
N ARG A 633 -38.51 -5.02 -19.59
CA ARG A 633 -37.39 -5.36 -20.49
C ARG A 633 -36.41 -6.32 -19.81
N PRO A 634 -35.90 -7.34 -20.53
CA PRO A 634 -34.87 -8.21 -20.00
C PRO A 634 -33.54 -7.46 -19.85
N ILE A 635 -32.78 -7.82 -18.84
CA ILE A 635 -31.45 -7.28 -18.57
C ILE A 635 -30.43 -8.14 -19.30
N ASN A 636 -29.71 -7.56 -20.26
CA ASN A 636 -28.72 -8.26 -21.07
C ASN A 636 -27.29 -7.93 -20.60
N ALA A 637 -26.35 -8.86 -20.78
CA ALA A 637 -24.94 -8.60 -20.53
C ALA A 637 -24.44 -7.50 -21.49
N ILE A 638 -23.64 -6.56 -20.97
CA ILE A 638 -23.11 -5.46 -21.78
C ILE A 638 -21.93 -5.98 -22.62
N ALA A 639 -22.22 -6.53 -23.78
CA ALA A 639 -21.23 -6.58 -24.85
C ALA A 639 -21.01 -5.14 -25.32
N SER A 640 -19.78 -4.64 -25.26
CA SER A 640 -19.47 -3.28 -25.74
C SER A 640 -19.82 -3.20 -27.22
N GLY A 641 -20.94 -2.54 -27.54
CA GLY A 641 -21.48 -2.52 -28.89
C GLY A 641 -20.49 -1.93 -29.90
N LEU A 642 -20.18 -2.73 -30.92
CA LEU A 642 -20.15 -2.35 -32.33
C LEU A 642 -20.53 -3.59 -33.15
N SER A 643 -21.50 -3.42 -34.05
CA SER A 643 -22.03 -4.35 -35.09
C SER A 643 -22.75 -5.64 -34.66
N ALA A 644 -24.08 -5.62 -34.79
CA ALA A 644 -24.97 -6.78 -34.90
C ALA A 644 -24.79 -7.62 -36.19
N ALA A 645 -23.60 -7.55 -36.82
CA ALA A 645 -23.28 -8.26 -38.08
C ALA A 645 -22.11 -9.25 -37.96
N GLU A 646 -21.39 -9.31 -36.83
CA GLU A 646 -20.30 -10.26 -36.61
C GLU A 646 -20.58 -11.21 -35.45
N SER A 647 -21.76 -11.84 -35.44
CA SER A 647 -22.10 -12.91 -34.50
C SER A 647 -21.34 -14.23 -34.76
N ARG A 648 -20.14 -14.19 -35.37
CA ARG A 648 -19.33 -15.38 -35.71
C ARG A 648 -17.90 -15.40 -35.14
N ARG A 649 -17.46 -14.37 -34.42
CA ARG A 649 -16.16 -14.41 -33.70
C ARG A 649 -16.26 -13.69 -32.36
N GLU A 650 -17.17 -14.14 -31.51
CA GLU A 650 -17.13 -13.74 -30.11
C GLU A 650 -15.86 -14.36 -29.48
N ASN A 651 -14.88 -13.52 -29.16
CA ASN A 651 -13.59 -14.03 -28.73
C ASN A 651 -13.65 -14.49 -27.26
N LYS A 652 -13.58 -15.80 -27.05
CA LYS A 652 -13.87 -16.45 -25.77
C LYS A 652 -12.95 -16.02 -24.63
N LYS A 653 -11.71 -15.62 -24.91
CA LYS A 653 -10.71 -15.25 -23.89
C LYS A 653 -10.39 -13.75 -23.75
N GLY A 654 -11.03 -12.90 -24.56
CA GLY A 654 -10.79 -11.45 -24.58
C GLY A 654 -9.77 -10.99 -25.63
N GLN A 655 -9.54 -9.68 -25.71
CA GLN A 655 -8.71 -9.05 -26.74
C GLN A 655 -7.82 -7.94 -26.14
N LEU A 656 -6.65 -7.71 -26.73
CA LEU A 656 -5.68 -6.70 -26.32
C LEU A 656 -5.34 -5.76 -27.48
N GLU A 657 -5.51 -4.46 -27.28
CA GLU A 657 -5.07 -3.42 -28.21
C GLU A 657 -3.60 -3.11 -27.95
N VAL A 658 -2.79 -3.28 -28.98
CA VAL A 658 -1.34 -3.04 -28.93
C VAL A 658 -0.92 -2.11 -30.06
N THR A 659 0.15 -1.37 -29.83
CA THR A 659 0.81 -0.55 -30.85
C THR A 659 2.22 -1.09 -31.09
N LEU A 660 2.50 -1.47 -32.35
CA LEU A 660 3.82 -1.89 -32.78
C LEU A 660 4.49 -0.73 -33.53
N LEU A 661 5.76 -0.46 -33.21
CA LEU A 661 6.57 0.54 -33.90
C LEU A 661 7.93 -0.09 -34.22
N TYR A 662 8.34 0.03 -35.48
CA TYR A 662 9.65 -0.38 -35.95
C TYR A 662 10.41 0.86 -36.40
N THR A 663 11.64 1.05 -35.93
CA THR A 663 12.51 2.16 -36.36
C THR A 663 13.78 1.57 -36.95
N ALA A 664 14.10 1.95 -38.19
CA ALA A 664 15.32 1.54 -38.85
C ALA A 664 16.45 2.51 -38.50
N SER A 665 17.62 1.97 -38.20
CA SER A 665 18.89 2.69 -38.02
C SER A 665 19.63 2.83 -39.35
N GLU A 666 20.52 3.83 -39.45
CA GLU A 666 21.31 4.05 -40.68
C GLU A 666 22.34 2.94 -40.93
N ASP A 667 22.87 2.34 -39.87
CA ASP A 667 23.85 1.26 -39.92
C ASP A 667 23.21 -0.14 -40.02
N GLY A 668 21.90 -0.25 -39.75
CA GLY A 668 21.17 -1.52 -39.70
C GLY A 668 21.60 -2.43 -38.53
N LEU A 669 22.39 -1.89 -37.61
CA LEU A 669 22.90 -2.60 -36.43
C LEU A 669 22.06 -2.29 -35.19
N ASN A 670 21.38 -1.14 -35.18
CA ASN A 670 20.63 -0.62 -34.04
C ASN A 670 19.15 -0.39 -34.36
N ASP A 671 18.55 -1.26 -35.17
CA ASP A 671 17.10 -1.17 -35.46
C ASP A 671 16.32 -1.43 -34.17
N THR A 672 15.16 -0.79 -34.00
CA THR A 672 14.39 -0.93 -32.76
C THR A 672 12.98 -1.41 -33.03
N VAL A 673 12.58 -2.49 -32.36
CA VAL A 673 11.20 -2.98 -32.33
C VAL A 673 10.58 -2.61 -30.99
N GLN A 674 9.51 -1.83 -31.01
CA GLN A 674 8.81 -1.33 -29.84
C GLN A 674 7.37 -1.84 -29.84
N LEU A 675 6.95 -2.39 -28.71
CA LEU A 675 5.58 -2.82 -28.46
C LEU A 675 5.00 -2.01 -27.30
N THR A 676 3.83 -1.44 -27.49
CA THR A 676 3.09 -0.70 -26.46
C THR A 676 1.75 -1.35 -26.21
N ILE A 677 1.40 -1.58 -24.94
CA ILE A 677 0.13 -2.17 -24.52
C ILE A 677 -0.85 -1.06 -24.15
N ASN A 678 -1.94 -0.91 -24.90
CA ASN A 678 -2.86 0.20 -24.71
C ASN A 678 -4.06 -0.19 -23.84
N ARG A 679 -4.77 -1.25 -24.24
CA ARG A 679 -6.09 -1.56 -23.67
C ARG A 679 -6.44 -3.04 -23.75
N LEU A 680 -6.85 -3.62 -22.63
CA LEU A 680 -7.39 -4.98 -22.54
C LEU A 680 -8.91 -4.93 -22.51
N ARG A 681 -9.56 -5.79 -23.27
CA ARG A 681 -10.98 -6.17 -23.13
C ARG A 681 -11.05 -7.61 -22.62
N CYS A 682 -11.38 -7.79 -21.36
CA CYS A 682 -11.52 -9.11 -20.77
C CYS A 682 -12.91 -9.68 -21.11
N SER A 683 -12.98 -10.94 -21.54
CA SER A 683 -14.28 -11.61 -21.77
C SER A 683 -14.92 -12.03 -20.44
N VAL A 684 -16.24 -12.12 -20.41
CA VAL A 684 -16.98 -12.60 -19.23
C VAL A 684 -16.53 -14.02 -18.83
N GLN A 685 -16.21 -14.87 -19.82
CA GLN A 685 -15.70 -16.22 -19.57
C GLN A 685 -14.33 -16.19 -18.86
N THR A 686 -13.38 -15.38 -19.31
CA THR A 686 -12.07 -15.25 -18.63
C THR A 686 -12.22 -14.68 -17.22
N MET A 687 -13.18 -13.78 -17.00
CA MET A 687 -13.49 -13.28 -15.65
C MET A 687 -14.00 -14.42 -14.76
N GLN A 688 -14.90 -15.27 -15.25
CA GLN A 688 -15.41 -16.44 -14.50
C GLN A 688 -14.34 -17.50 -14.25
N GLU A 689 -13.45 -17.76 -15.21
CA GLU A 689 -12.33 -18.68 -15.04
C GLU A 689 -11.35 -18.16 -13.98
N GLN A 690 -11.02 -16.86 -13.99
CA GLN A 690 -10.19 -16.24 -12.96
C GLN A 690 -10.78 -16.40 -11.55
N GLU A 691 -12.11 -16.32 -11.41
CA GLU A 691 -12.79 -16.49 -10.12
C GLU A 691 -12.54 -17.87 -9.49
N GLN A 692 -12.32 -18.92 -10.29
CA GLN A 692 -11.97 -20.25 -9.80
C GLN A 692 -10.59 -20.29 -9.12
N TYR A 693 -9.65 -19.50 -9.64
CA TYR A 693 -8.27 -19.44 -9.16
C TYR A 693 -8.07 -18.48 -7.97
N LYS A 694 -9.07 -17.62 -7.67
CA LYS A 694 -9.05 -16.66 -6.55
C LYS A 694 -7.77 -15.80 -6.50
N ALA A 695 -7.26 -15.42 -7.67
CA ALA A 695 -6.00 -14.70 -7.83
C ALA A 695 -6.12 -13.57 -8.85
N PRO A 696 -5.56 -12.38 -8.60
CA PRO A 696 -5.65 -11.27 -9.54
C PRO A 696 -4.91 -11.56 -10.86
N LEU A 697 -5.35 -10.92 -11.94
CA LEU A 697 -4.76 -11.06 -13.27
C LEU A 697 -3.49 -10.23 -13.39
N TYR A 698 -2.59 -10.64 -14.26
CA TYR A 698 -1.49 -9.83 -14.76
C TYR A 698 -1.28 -10.11 -16.25
N LEU A 699 -0.81 -9.10 -16.98
CA LEU A 699 -0.33 -9.24 -18.34
C LEU A 699 1.20 -9.29 -18.35
N LYS A 700 1.77 -10.15 -19.18
CA LYS A 700 3.19 -10.13 -19.51
C LYS A 700 3.34 -10.17 -21.02
N ALA A 701 3.93 -9.13 -21.60
CA ALA A 701 4.32 -9.06 -23.00
C ALA A 701 5.84 -9.21 -23.10
N THR A 702 6.34 -10.10 -23.93
CA THR A 702 7.77 -10.44 -24.05
C THR A 702 8.15 -10.36 -25.52
N ILE A 703 9.21 -9.62 -25.84
CA ILE A 703 9.83 -9.66 -27.17
C ILE A 703 10.93 -10.73 -27.11
N LEU A 704 10.86 -11.68 -28.03
CA LEU A 704 11.80 -12.78 -28.17
C LEU A 704 12.65 -12.56 -29.41
N GLU A 705 13.94 -12.85 -29.33
CA GLU A 705 14.84 -12.98 -30.48
C GLU A 705 15.33 -14.44 -30.53
N ALA A 706 15.09 -15.13 -31.65
CA ALA A 706 15.45 -16.54 -31.81
C ALA A 706 14.91 -17.45 -30.68
N ASN A 707 13.66 -17.21 -30.24
CA ASN A 707 12.97 -17.88 -29.12
C ASN A 707 13.58 -17.66 -27.73
N LYS A 708 14.56 -16.75 -27.59
CA LYS A 708 15.09 -16.32 -26.30
C LYS A 708 14.43 -15.00 -25.90
N ALA A 709 13.94 -14.93 -24.66
CA ALA A 709 13.32 -13.72 -24.14
C ALA A 709 14.40 -12.66 -23.86
N GLU A 710 14.37 -11.54 -24.58
CA GLU A 710 15.37 -10.47 -24.45
C GLU A 710 14.83 -9.31 -23.61
N CYS A 711 13.58 -8.91 -23.83
CA CYS A 711 12.93 -7.87 -23.02
C CYS A 711 11.46 -8.20 -22.79
N TYR A 712 10.91 -7.71 -21.68
CA TYR A 712 9.51 -7.91 -21.36
C TYR A 712 8.93 -6.71 -20.63
N TRP A 713 7.63 -6.53 -20.80
CA TRP A 713 6.81 -5.67 -19.96
C TRP A 713 5.82 -6.54 -19.18
N LYS A 714 5.57 -6.17 -17.93
CA LYS A 714 4.62 -6.85 -17.07
C LYS A 714 3.76 -5.81 -16.36
N SER A 715 2.44 -6.01 -16.41
CA SER A 715 1.52 -5.14 -15.68
C SER A 715 1.54 -5.44 -14.18
N ASP A 716 1.10 -4.45 -13.40
CA ASP A 716 0.60 -4.68 -12.05
C ASP A 716 -0.52 -5.71 -12.04
N ARG A 717 -0.77 -6.27 -10.86
CA ARG A 717 -1.88 -7.19 -10.67
C ARG A 717 -3.18 -6.40 -10.65
N PHE A 718 -4.15 -6.80 -11.47
CA PHE A 718 -5.45 -6.12 -11.57
C PHE A 718 -6.61 -7.11 -11.43
N VAL A 719 -7.73 -6.60 -10.91
CA VAL A 719 -8.99 -7.33 -10.88
C VAL A 719 -9.60 -7.31 -12.29
N PRO A 720 -10.19 -8.41 -12.79
CA PRO A 720 -10.76 -8.42 -14.12
C PRO A 720 -11.83 -7.33 -14.29
N ALA A 721 -11.63 -6.46 -15.28
CA ALA A 721 -12.58 -5.44 -15.71
C ALA A 721 -12.89 -5.62 -17.19
N ILE A 722 -14.09 -5.16 -17.61
CA ILE A 722 -14.52 -5.21 -19.03
C ILE A 722 -13.53 -4.45 -19.92
N SER A 723 -12.86 -3.44 -19.36
CA SER A 723 -11.83 -2.67 -20.04
C SER A 723 -10.76 -2.22 -19.05
N ALA A 724 -9.52 -2.67 -19.21
CA ALA A 724 -8.35 -2.13 -18.53
C ALA A 724 -7.51 -1.32 -19.53
N ARG A 725 -6.91 -0.23 -19.07
CA ARG A 725 -6.04 0.64 -19.88
C ARG A 725 -4.72 0.84 -19.15
N TRP A 726 -3.64 0.97 -19.91
CA TRP A 726 -2.33 1.32 -19.38
C TRP A 726 -1.85 2.63 -19.99
N ASP A 727 -1.01 3.34 -19.25
CA ASP A 727 -0.34 4.52 -19.76
C ASP A 727 0.70 4.09 -20.81
N PRO A 728 0.62 4.57 -22.06
CA PRO A 728 1.58 4.22 -23.10
C PRO A 728 3.04 4.46 -22.69
N LYS A 729 3.34 5.42 -21.80
CA LYS A 729 4.71 5.68 -21.35
C LYS A 729 5.30 4.54 -20.50
N SER A 730 4.50 3.94 -19.64
CA SER A 730 4.94 2.84 -18.75
C SER A 730 4.65 1.45 -19.33
N ALA A 731 3.83 1.37 -20.37
CA ALA A 731 3.38 0.13 -21.00
C ALA A 731 4.09 -0.21 -22.31
N THR A 732 5.31 0.28 -22.48
CA THR A 732 6.13 0.06 -23.67
C THR A 732 7.33 -0.82 -23.35
N VAL A 733 7.60 -1.79 -24.24
CA VAL A 733 8.83 -2.58 -24.26
C VAL A 733 9.54 -2.38 -25.59
N LYS A 734 10.86 -2.22 -25.57
CA LYS A 734 11.70 -1.95 -26.74
C LYS A 734 12.85 -2.92 -26.81
N LEU A 735 13.10 -3.47 -27.99
CA LEU A 735 14.24 -4.31 -28.31
C LEU A 735 15.09 -3.63 -29.39
N THR A 736 16.38 -3.49 -29.15
CA THR A 736 17.36 -3.17 -30.19
C THR A 736 17.81 -4.47 -30.85
N VAL A 737 17.72 -4.55 -32.16
CA VAL A 737 17.97 -5.77 -32.94
C VAL A 737 18.74 -5.45 -34.22
N PHE A 738 19.62 -6.35 -34.62
CA PHE A 738 20.25 -6.28 -35.94
C PHE A 738 19.20 -6.51 -37.02
N LYS A 739 19.21 -5.71 -38.08
CA LYS A 739 18.27 -5.86 -39.21
C LYS A 739 18.21 -7.29 -39.77
N ALA A 740 19.36 -7.98 -39.79
CA ALA A 740 19.48 -9.37 -40.24
C ALA A 740 18.73 -10.39 -39.37
N ASN A 741 18.42 -10.05 -38.12
CA ASN A 741 17.73 -10.90 -37.16
C ASN A 741 16.24 -10.57 -37.01
N LEU A 742 15.70 -9.58 -37.72
CA LEU A 742 14.27 -9.21 -37.63
C LEU A 742 13.31 -10.38 -37.93
N SER A 743 13.70 -11.30 -38.82
CA SER A 743 12.92 -12.52 -39.13
C SER A 743 12.88 -13.54 -37.99
N LYS A 744 13.72 -13.37 -36.97
CA LYS A 744 13.78 -14.19 -35.77
C LYS A 744 13.11 -13.52 -34.56
N VAL A 745 12.60 -12.30 -34.72
CA VAL A 745 11.90 -11.58 -33.66
C VAL A 745 10.44 -12.01 -33.61
N SER A 746 9.94 -12.30 -32.41
CA SER A 746 8.53 -12.58 -32.15
C SER A 746 8.09 -11.94 -30.85
N ILE A 747 6.79 -11.71 -30.70
CA ILE A 747 6.22 -11.13 -29.48
C ILE A 747 5.26 -12.14 -28.88
N TYR A 748 5.46 -12.47 -27.61
CA TYR A 748 4.59 -13.36 -26.86
C TYR A 748 3.92 -12.60 -25.72
N ILE A 749 2.59 -12.63 -25.70
CA ILE A 749 1.76 -11.97 -24.71
C ILE A 749 0.97 -13.02 -23.96
N SER A 750 1.02 -12.96 -22.63
CA SER A 750 0.27 -13.87 -21.75
C SER A 750 -0.56 -13.10 -20.74
N LEU A 751 -1.84 -13.49 -20.63
CA LEU A 751 -2.74 -13.09 -19.58
C LEU A 751 -2.81 -14.24 -18.57
N GLY A 752 -2.32 -14.02 -17.36
CA GLY A 752 -2.23 -15.06 -16.35
C GLY A 752 -2.71 -14.60 -14.98
N CYS A 753 -2.89 -15.57 -14.09
CA CYS A 753 -3.05 -15.34 -12.66
C CYS A 753 -2.04 -16.22 -11.91
N LYS A 754 -1.64 -15.78 -10.70
CA LYS A 754 -0.74 -16.55 -9.84
C LYS A 754 -1.46 -16.85 -8.53
N THR A 755 -1.74 -18.13 -8.30
CA THR A 755 -2.43 -18.58 -7.10
C THR A 755 -1.55 -18.42 -5.85
N LYS A 756 -2.16 -18.53 -4.66
CA LYS A 756 -1.45 -18.43 -3.36
C LYS A 756 -0.34 -19.47 -3.17
N MET A 757 -0.35 -20.58 -3.93
CA MET A 757 0.71 -21.60 -3.94
C MET A 757 1.76 -21.36 -5.03
N ALA A 758 1.90 -20.12 -5.52
CA ALA A 758 2.79 -19.72 -6.61
C ALA A 758 2.56 -20.40 -7.97
N LYS A 759 1.56 -21.29 -8.10
CA LYS A 759 1.18 -21.91 -9.37
C LYS A 759 0.68 -20.84 -10.34
N LYS A 760 1.38 -20.71 -11.47
CA LYS A 760 1.04 -19.80 -12.58
C LYS A 760 0.03 -20.50 -13.48
N GLU A 761 -1.10 -19.84 -13.70
CA GLU A 761 -2.13 -20.29 -14.64
C GLU A 761 -2.27 -19.25 -15.75
N ILE A 762 -2.20 -19.69 -17.00
CA ILE A 762 -2.35 -18.84 -18.18
C ILE A 762 -3.78 -18.96 -18.68
N LEU A 763 -4.51 -17.85 -18.65
CA LEU A 763 -5.91 -17.77 -19.04
C LEU A 763 -6.07 -17.35 -20.51
N GLY A 764 -5.04 -16.72 -21.08
CA GLY A 764 -5.00 -16.36 -22.49
C GLY A 764 -3.58 -16.14 -22.97
N LYS A 765 -3.29 -16.54 -24.21
CA LYS A 765 -2.00 -16.28 -24.87
C LYS A 765 -2.18 -15.69 -26.26
N ALA A 766 -1.22 -14.90 -26.70
CA ALA A 766 -1.17 -14.41 -28.06
C ALA A 766 0.27 -14.28 -28.54
N THR A 767 0.52 -14.60 -29.80
CA THR A 767 1.83 -14.48 -30.43
C THR A 767 1.71 -13.60 -31.67
N ILE A 768 2.62 -12.64 -31.82
CA ILE A 768 2.75 -11.77 -32.99
C ILE A 768 4.12 -12.05 -33.60
N ASP A 769 4.12 -12.63 -34.79
CA ASP A 769 5.31 -12.89 -35.60
C ASP A 769 4.92 -13.02 -37.09
N GLU A 770 5.91 -13.30 -37.94
CA GLU A 770 5.72 -13.43 -39.39
C GLU A 770 4.84 -14.63 -39.81
N LYS A 771 4.60 -15.59 -38.91
CA LYS A 771 3.82 -16.81 -39.14
C LYS A 771 2.45 -16.79 -38.43
N SER A 772 2.23 -15.82 -37.55
CA SER A 772 1.02 -15.64 -36.76
C SER A 772 -0.16 -15.15 -37.60
N CYS A 773 -1.37 -15.18 -37.04
CA CYS A 773 -2.56 -14.56 -37.64
C CYS A 773 -2.46 -13.03 -37.75
N TYR A 774 -1.40 -12.41 -37.21
CA TYR A 774 -1.08 -11.00 -37.30
C TYR A 774 0.11 -10.71 -38.25
N ALA A 775 0.52 -11.69 -39.07
CA ALA A 775 1.64 -11.56 -40.00
C ALA A 775 1.50 -10.35 -40.95
N ASP A 776 0.29 -10.00 -41.36
CA ASP A 776 0.04 -8.83 -42.21
C ASP A 776 0.37 -7.52 -41.47
N SER A 777 -0.07 -7.39 -40.22
CA SER A 777 0.23 -6.23 -39.37
C SER A 777 1.73 -6.15 -39.04
N TRP A 778 2.37 -7.30 -38.81
CA TRP A 778 3.82 -7.40 -38.60
C TRP A 778 4.60 -6.91 -39.84
N LYS A 779 4.27 -7.44 -41.03
CA LYS A 779 4.93 -7.07 -42.30
C LYS A 779 4.68 -5.62 -42.69
N GLU A 780 3.48 -5.10 -42.42
CA GLU A 780 3.15 -3.69 -42.67
C GLU A 780 3.99 -2.75 -41.79
N CYS A 781 4.16 -3.08 -40.51
CA CYS A 781 5.02 -2.32 -39.59
C CYS A 781 6.49 -2.31 -40.05
N LEU A 782 7.01 -3.44 -40.53
CA LEU A 782 8.38 -3.50 -41.05
C LEU A 782 8.56 -2.72 -42.37
N ARG A 783 7.50 -2.58 -43.18
CA ARG A 783 7.53 -1.83 -44.44
C ARG A 783 7.53 -0.32 -44.23
N GLN A 784 7.02 0.16 -43.09
CA GLN A 784 6.90 1.58 -42.77
C GLN A 784 7.63 1.94 -41.47
N PRO A 785 8.98 2.04 -41.49
CA PRO A 785 9.74 2.42 -40.32
C PRO A 785 9.32 3.82 -39.81
N GLY A 786 9.23 3.98 -38.49
CA GLY A 786 8.86 5.22 -37.82
C GLY A 786 7.35 5.47 -37.69
N ILE A 787 6.50 4.63 -38.30
CA ILE A 787 5.04 4.78 -38.23
C ILE A 787 4.45 3.73 -37.26
N PRO A 788 3.84 4.15 -36.13
CA PRO A 788 3.23 3.22 -35.19
C PRO A 788 1.94 2.62 -35.75
N LYS A 789 1.80 1.29 -35.63
CA LYS A 789 0.62 0.54 -36.05
C LYS A 789 -0.14 -0.01 -34.85
N THR A 790 -1.37 0.47 -34.64
CA THR A 790 -2.26 0.01 -33.57
C THR A 790 -3.29 -0.99 -34.08
N PHE A 791 -3.43 -2.15 -33.43
CA PHE A 791 -4.40 -3.17 -33.79
C PHE A 791 -4.80 -4.05 -32.59
N TRP A 792 -5.89 -4.82 -32.76
CA TRP A 792 -6.41 -5.73 -31.73
C TRP A 792 -5.86 -7.14 -31.90
N VAL A 793 -5.43 -7.72 -30.78
CA VAL A 793 -4.87 -9.07 -30.65
C VAL A 793 -5.82 -9.91 -29.80
N ASN A 794 -6.28 -11.02 -30.35
CA ASN A 794 -7.13 -12.00 -29.71
C ASN A 794 -6.30 -12.94 -28.81
N PHE A 795 -6.74 -13.14 -27.56
CA PHE A 795 -6.22 -14.22 -26.73
C PHE A 795 -6.81 -15.56 -27.14
N GLU A 796 -5.95 -16.59 -27.20
CA GLU A 796 -6.28 -18.01 -27.38
C GLU A 796 -6.38 -18.74 -26.05
#